data_AF-A0A011QEP3-F1
#
_entry.id   AF-A0A011QEP3-F1
#
_cell.length_a   1.000
_cell.length_b   1.000
_cell.length_c   1.000
_cell.angle_alpha   90.00
_cell.angle_beta   90.00
_cell.angle_gamma   90.00
#
_symmetry.space_group_name_H-M   'P 1'
#
loop_
_entity.id
_entity.type
_entity.pdbx_description
1 polymer ?
#
loop_
_entity_poly.entity_id
_entity_poly.type
_entity_poly.pdbx_seq_one_letter_code
_entity_poly.pdbx_strand_id
1 'polypeptide(L)'
;MVLLIGTAGHETLDARLALSAHEIRGLAGHDVIFGSAFADLIVGGPGADQMFGGAGDDIFLSEGNDLWADTVKGDDGFDTILGNAGDDVLLFKSIVSIERIDGGGGRDILRGVGGNFWDFSQTELIGIVEIDAADADDIITGSVQNDRIIGGAGNDSLDGGAGIDTAVYRGNFAAYTLTTVANSQLRVVDNAGADGIDTLRGFEILEFADGRYSYDNGVFTPFGAPTNTAPIVTADRYAATENQALLVDAAAGVLSNDSDPDGDTLAIVAFDATSTHAGLVAMNPDGSFTYTPRAGFSGSDSFSYTASDGLAQAGANVEINVSAAGQEPMTQFETIIADLPEGEWIRLNLNKFQEVWAPDEQRPHEGVAGNSPGSIILAWGAATWDSNRDEYIVWGGGHANYGGNEVYTWSALTLLWERASLPSAIVKISGAQYETVDGYLNSPISAHAYDNLEFLQVADRMINFGGAAAHTGAGFVETDGTTRTGPYLWDPSKADPNKVGGLTGSQANPAQFPDVVGGEMWENRGTWSSASPLPGSMVAGTTDYALINGQDVVFVNPSNQGLYAYTVPDVNDPSQDTWELLGNNWDTYSGHGAGAYDPDHNIYVRTSRTEFSYWDLDNPGALNRNASFVPTDASGEFVLSSDWGMEYDPVREQFVLWNGDSSIWFLRPPDEPAVDGWSLVKATAPSLSAPTVPAAFTGVIGKWDYVDAYDVFVGVTDHITGDIWAYKPEGWVAGDWLI
;
A
#
# COMPACT_ATOMS: atom_id res chain seq x y z
N MET A 1 61.52 -32.21 2.93
CA MET A 1 61.86 -30.79 2.81
C MET A 1 63.13 -30.53 3.59
N VAL A 2 64.19 -30.14 2.90
CA VAL A 2 65.48 -29.72 3.48
C VAL A 2 65.57 -28.21 3.34
N LEU A 3 66.09 -27.52 4.36
CA LEU A 3 66.16 -26.06 4.38
C LEU A 3 67.56 -25.59 3.96
N LEU A 4 67.63 -24.77 2.90
CA LEU A 4 68.83 -24.09 2.42
C LEU A 4 68.66 -22.58 2.64
N ILE A 5 69.48 -21.98 3.49
CA ILE A 5 69.37 -20.55 3.85
C ILE A 5 70.68 -19.83 3.51
N GLY A 6 70.55 -18.68 2.85
CA GLY A 6 71.62 -17.75 2.51
C GLY A 6 72.03 -16.85 3.67
N THR A 7 72.67 -15.72 3.37
CA THR A 7 73.01 -14.68 4.34
C THR A 7 72.46 -13.33 3.89
N ALA A 8 72.89 -12.23 4.50
CA ALA A 8 72.49 -10.89 4.06
C ALA A 8 73.38 -10.35 2.92
N GLY A 9 74.03 -11.22 2.14
CA GLY A 9 75.00 -10.86 1.11
C GLY A 9 74.47 -11.12 -0.31
N HIS A 10 75.36 -11.16 -1.30
CA HIS A 10 74.95 -11.55 -2.66
C HIS A 10 75.47 -12.97 -2.91
N GLU A 11 74.56 -13.94 -2.84
CA GLU A 11 74.87 -15.35 -2.83
C GLU A 11 74.36 -16.08 -4.08
N THR A 12 74.89 -17.29 -4.28
CA THR A 12 74.30 -18.27 -5.19
C THR A 12 73.91 -19.49 -4.37
N LEU A 13 72.62 -19.77 -4.30
CA LEU A 13 72.03 -20.91 -3.61
C LEU A 13 71.64 -21.94 -4.68
N ASP A 14 72.25 -23.13 -4.65
CA ASP A 14 72.13 -24.11 -5.74
C ASP A 14 71.68 -25.48 -5.21
N ALA A 15 70.41 -25.82 -5.47
CA ALA A 15 69.78 -27.08 -5.11
C ALA A 15 69.64 -28.05 -6.30
N ARG A 16 70.24 -27.78 -7.46
CA ARG A 16 70.02 -28.59 -8.69
C ARG A 16 70.40 -30.07 -8.57
N LEU A 17 71.31 -30.41 -7.66
CA LEU A 17 71.74 -31.80 -7.39
C LEU A 17 71.05 -32.42 -6.17
N ALA A 18 70.05 -31.75 -5.60
CA ALA A 18 69.25 -32.26 -4.52
C ALA A 18 68.50 -33.54 -4.92
N LEU A 19 68.28 -34.42 -3.94
CA LEU A 19 67.54 -35.67 -4.11
C LEU A 19 66.14 -35.62 -3.47
N SER A 20 65.65 -34.42 -3.13
CA SER A 20 64.34 -34.16 -2.53
C SER A 20 63.96 -32.67 -2.65
N ALA A 21 62.68 -32.35 -2.42
CA ALA A 21 62.17 -30.99 -2.23
C ALA A 21 62.91 -30.19 -1.13
N HIS A 22 63.11 -28.91 -1.37
CA HIS A 22 63.78 -27.92 -0.52
C HIS A 22 62.89 -26.71 -0.24
N GLU A 23 63.15 -26.10 0.91
CA GLU A 23 62.81 -24.68 1.13
C GLU A 23 64.13 -23.90 1.01
N ILE A 24 64.16 -22.92 0.12
CA ILE A 24 65.36 -22.13 -0.21
C ILE A 24 65.06 -20.67 0.09
N ARG A 25 65.87 -20.06 0.96
CA ARG A 25 65.70 -18.66 1.38
C ARG A 25 66.98 -17.87 1.13
N GLY A 26 66.95 -16.86 0.25
CA GLY A 26 68.05 -15.94 -0.01
C GLY A 26 68.36 -15.04 1.20
N LEU A 27 67.32 -14.45 1.77
CA LEU A 27 67.32 -13.37 2.77
C LEU A 27 67.56 -12.00 2.09
N ALA A 28 68.36 -11.11 2.68
CA ALA A 28 68.59 -9.79 2.08
C ALA A 28 69.78 -9.87 1.13
N GLY A 29 69.69 -9.33 -0.08
CA GLY A 29 70.75 -9.55 -1.05
C GLY A 29 70.37 -9.30 -2.49
N HIS A 30 71.27 -9.62 -3.40
CA HIS A 30 70.93 -9.83 -4.82
C HIS A 30 71.39 -11.23 -5.13
N ASP A 31 70.50 -12.17 -4.89
CA ASP A 31 70.79 -13.59 -4.87
C ASP A 31 70.45 -14.26 -6.19
N VAL A 32 71.11 -15.39 -6.44
CA VAL A 32 70.81 -16.29 -7.54
C VAL A 32 70.44 -17.64 -6.94
N ILE A 33 69.17 -18.02 -7.04
CA ILE A 33 68.60 -19.21 -6.42
C ILE A 33 68.21 -20.21 -7.51
N PHE A 34 68.79 -21.40 -7.46
CA PHE A 34 68.42 -22.53 -8.30
C PHE A 34 67.75 -23.61 -7.45
N GLY A 35 66.51 -23.94 -7.76
CA GLY A 35 65.80 -25.10 -7.28
C GLY A 35 66.30 -26.41 -7.91
N SER A 36 65.58 -27.47 -7.62
CA SER A 36 65.91 -28.86 -7.86
C SER A 36 65.06 -29.43 -8.99
N ALA A 37 64.87 -30.75 -8.98
CA ALA A 37 63.97 -31.45 -9.90
C ALA A 37 62.69 -31.93 -9.18
N PHE A 38 62.39 -31.34 -8.02
CA PHE A 38 61.25 -31.62 -7.17
C PHE A 38 60.59 -30.30 -6.78
N ALA A 39 59.32 -30.34 -6.39
CA ALA A 39 58.56 -29.20 -5.86
C ALA A 39 59.26 -28.50 -4.68
N ASP A 40 59.81 -27.32 -4.94
CA ASP A 40 60.56 -26.48 -4.03
C ASP A 40 59.75 -25.25 -3.59
N LEU A 41 60.06 -24.74 -2.39
CA LEU A 41 59.59 -23.45 -1.90
C LEU A 41 60.75 -22.47 -1.93
N ILE A 42 60.68 -21.44 -2.77
CA ILE A 42 61.74 -20.47 -3.00
C ILE A 42 61.30 -19.10 -2.48
N VAL A 43 62.16 -18.46 -1.69
CA VAL A 43 61.98 -17.10 -1.17
C VAL A 43 63.26 -16.32 -1.43
N GLY A 44 63.22 -15.30 -2.27
CA GLY A 44 64.35 -14.39 -2.49
C GLY A 44 64.65 -13.60 -1.22
N GLY A 45 63.69 -12.75 -0.85
CA GLY A 45 63.79 -11.81 0.27
C GLY A 45 64.08 -10.41 -0.29
N PRO A 46 64.54 -9.45 0.52
CA PRO A 46 64.76 -8.08 0.04
C PRO A 46 65.95 -7.96 -0.93
N GLY A 47 65.67 -7.48 -2.14
CA GLY A 47 66.63 -7.08 -3.17
C GLY A 47 66.42 -7.84 -4.49
N ALA A 48 67.01 -7.35 -5.58
CA ALA A 48 66.78 -7.91 -6.92
C ALA A 48 67.37 -9.31 -7.09
N ASP A 49 66.53 -10.33 -6.91
CA ASP A 49 66.90 -11.73 -6.93
C ASP A 49 66.59 -12.40 -8.27
N GLN A 50 67.30 -13.51 -8.55
CA GLN A 50 67.05 -14.38 -9.69
C GLN A 50 66.69 -15.77 -9.18
N MET A 51 65.45 -16.18 -9.38
CA MET A 51 64.90 -17.43 -8.87
C MET A 51 64.51 -18.35 -10.03
N PHE A 52 65.07 -19.57 -10.01
CA PHE A 52 64.84 -20.60 -11.02
C PHE A 52 64.29 -21.85 -10.32
N GLY A 53 63.07 -22.28 -10.64
CA GLY A 53 62.40 -23.43 -10.01
C GLY A 53 63.07 -24.75 -10.40
N GLY A 54 63.14 -25.01 -11.70
CA GLY A 54 63.77 -26.20 -12.24
C GLY A 54 62.71 -27.17 -12.75
N ALA A 55 62.65 -28.39 -12.23
CA ALA A 55 61.54 -29.27 -12.56
C ALA A 55 60.71 -29.56 -11.30
N GLY A 56 59.42 -29.82 -11.45
CA GLY A 56 58.51 -30.01 -10.33
C GLY A 56 57.59 -28.81 -10.17
N ASP A 57 56.60 -28.93 -9.27
CA ASP A 57 55.61 -27.87 -9.05
C ASP A 57 56.14 -26.93 -7.96
N ASP A 58 56.78 -25.83 -8.34
CA ASP A 58 57.50 -24.95 -7.42
C ASP A 58 56.64 -23.77 -6.94
N ILE A 59 56.94 -23.27 -5.73
CA ILE A 59 56.29 -22.10 -5.15
C ILE A 59 57.33 -21.01 -4.90
N PHE A 60 57.13 -19.84 -5.50
CA PHE A 60 57.90 -18.62 -5.25
C PHE A 60 57.10 -17.71 -4.31
N LEU A 61 57.52 -17.62 -3.06
CA LEU A 61 56.84 -16.77 -2.08
C LEU A 61 57.39 -15.34 -2.18
N SER A 62 56.50 -14.38 -2.46
CA SER A 62 56.81 -12.96 -2.35
C SER A 62 56.38 -12.44 -0.99
N GLU A 63 57.26 -11.71 -0.31
CA GLU A 63 56.96 -11.09 0.98
C GLU A 63 56.24 -9.74 0.85
N GLY A 64 55.91 -9.30 -0.38
CA GLY A 64 55.01 -8.16 -0.66
C GLY A 64 55.57 -6.76 -0.36
N ASN A 65 56.80 -6.67 0.17
CA ASN A 65 57.40 -5.42 0.63
C ASN A 65 58.76 -5.12 -0.03
N ASP A 66 59.17 -5.90 -1.02
CA ASP A 66 60.42 -5.63 -1.73
C ASP A 66 60.27 -4.39 -2.63
N LEU A 67 61.29 -3.55 -2.59
CA LEU A 67 61.40 -2.35 -3.43
C LEU A 67 62.21 -2.63 -4.70
N TRP A 68 62.75 -3.84 -4.84
CA TRP A 68 63.54 -4.28 -5.98
C TRP A 68 62.77 -5.33 -6.78
N ALA A 69 63.11 -5.40 -8.07
CA ALA A 69 62.36 -6.20 -9.02
C ALA A 69 63.07 -7.53 -9.29
N ASP A 70 62.34 -8.63 -9.07
CA ASP A 70 62.89 -9.97 -9.17
C ASP A 70 62.78 -10.56 -10.58
N THR A 71 63.64 -11.53 -10.87
CA THR A 71 63.51 -12.40 -12.05
C THR A 71 63.09 -13.79 -11.59
N VAL A 72 61.93 -14.24 -12.03
CA VAL A 72 61.36 -15.54 -11.68
C VAL A 72 61.18 -16.40 -12.92
N LYS A 73 61.59 -17.66 -12.82
CA LYS A 73 61.41 -18.67 -13.85
C LYS A 73 61.02 -20.01 -13.25
N GLY A 74 59.83 -20.52 -13.57
CA GLY A 74 59.36 -21.83 -13.06
C GLY A 74 60.08 -23.01 -13.70
N ASP A 75 60.23 -23.00 -15.04
CA ASP A 75 60.74 -24.11 -15.86
C ASP A 75 59.71 -25.25 -16.08
N ASP A 76 60.03 -26.51 -15.77
CA ASP A 76 59.18 -27.67 -16.09
C ASP A 76 58.27 -28.04 -14.89
N GLY A 77 56.99 -27.68 -14.92
CA GLY A 77 56.08 -28.04 -13.82
C GLY A 77 54.80 -27.23 -13.84
N PHE A 78 54.07 -27.26 -12.73
CA PHE A 78 53.06 -26.25 -12.43
C PHE A 78 53.59 -25.31 -11.34
N ASP A 79 54.05 -24.14 -11.75
CA ASP A 79 54.76 -23.20 -10.90
C ASP A 79 53.87 -22.04 -10.45
N THR A 80 53.98 -21.68 -9.18
CA THR A 80 53.13 -20.67 -8.53
C THR A 80 53.96 -19.57 -7.91
N ILE A 81 53.67 -18.31 -8.23
CA ILE A 81 54.06 -17.16 -7.42
C ILE A 81 52.94 -16.91 -6.40
N LEU A 82 53.29 -16.75 -5.12
CA LEU A 82 52.33 -16.54 -4.03
C LEU A 82 52.67 -15.28 -3.22
N GLY A 83 51.73 -14.35 -3.14
CA GLY A 83 51.74 -13.18 -2.26
C GLY A 83 51.27 -13.50 -0.84
N ASN A 84 51.15 -12.47 0.00
CA ASN A 84 50.73 -12.62 1.39
C ASN A 84 49.24 -12.27 1.59
N ALA A 85 48.84 -11.86 2.79
CA ALA A 85 47.44 -11.61 3.13
C ALA A 85 47.07 -10.11 3.21
N GLY A 86 48.02 -9.23 2.91
CA GLY A 86 47.81 -7.78 2.79
C GLY A 86 47.98 -7.29 1.35
N ASP A 87 47.73 -6.00 1.14
CA ASP A 87 47.84 -5.38 -0.18
C ASP A 87 49.29 -5.39 -0.69
N ASP A 88 49.58 -6.19 -1.71
CA ASP A 88 50.93 -6.41 -2.22
C ASP A 88 51.20 -5.69 -3.56
N VAL A 89 52.45 -5.24 -3.74
CA VAL A 89 52.98 -4.86 -5.06
C VAL A 89 54.07 -5.87 -5.40
N LEU A 90 53.74 -6.83 -6.26
CA LEU A 90 54.66 -7.87 -6.69
C LEU A 90 55.51 -7.32 -7.85
N LEU A 91 56.72 -6.86 -7.51
CA LEU A 91 57.60 -6.16 -8.43
C LEU A 91 58.51 -7.14 -9.18
N PHE A 92 58.38 -7.22 -10.50
CA PHE A 92 59.16 -8.15 -11.31
C PHE A 92 59.86 -7.45 -12.46
N LYS A 93 61.07 -7.93 -12.73
CA LYS A 93 61.83 -7.62 -13.94
C LYS A 93 61.50 -8.59 -15.06
N SER A 94 61.27 -9.86 -14.74
CA SER A 94 60.97 -10.90 -15.72
C SER A 94 60.27 -12.05 -15.03
N ILE A 95 59.17 -12.53 -15.64
CA ILE A 95 58.42 -13.70 -15.21
C ILE A 95 58.30 -14.61 -16.44
N VAL A 96 58.77 -15.86 -16.33
CA VAL A 96 58.77 -16.79 -17.46
C VAL A 96 58.37 -18.17 -16.97
N SER A 97 57.51 -18.88 -17.72
CA SER A 97 57.07 -20.25 -17.39
C SER A 97 56.53 -20.31 -15.95
N ILE A 98 55.47 -19.54 -15.69
CA ILE A 98 54.72 -19.53 -14.43
C ILE A 98 53.24 -19.73 -14.80
N GLU A 99 52.64 -20.79 -14.29
CA GLU A 99 51.26 -21.16 -14.60
C GLU A 99 50.26 -20.50 -13.65
N ARG A 100 50.69 -20.05 -12.46
CA ARG A 100 49.83 -19.33 -11.52
C ARG A 100 50.54 -18.19 -10.80
N ILE A 101 49.85 -17.06 -10.67
CA ILE A 101 50.23 -15.98 -9.76
C ILE A 101 49.05 -15.68 -8.85
N ASP A 102 49.20 -15.97 -7.57
CA ASP A 102 48.19 -15.77 -6.54
C ASP A 102 48.65 -14.65 -5.60
N GLY A 103 47.98 -13.50 -5.63
CA GLY A 103 48.26 -12.37 -4.73
C GLY A 103 47.98 -12.70 -3.27
N GLY A 104 47.13 -13.69 -3.01
CA GLY A 104 46.66 -14.04 -1.68
C GLY A 104 45.46 -13.19 -1.27
N GLY A 105 45.56 -12.53 -0.12
CA GLY A 105 44.49 -11.66 0.39
C GLY A 105 44.90 -10.20 0.31
N GLY A 106 43.95 -9.30 0.03
CA GLY A 106 44.27 -7.88 -0.12
C GLY A 106 44.01 -7.42 -1.55
N ARG A 107 44.55 -6.25 -1.88
CA ARG A 107 44.52 -5.65 -3.22
C ARG A 107 45.92 -5.72 -3.84
N ASP A 108 46.11 -6.69 -4.72
CA ASP A 108 47.46 -7.03 -5.20
C ASP A 108 47.72 -6.56 -6.64
N ILE A 109 48.90 -6.00 -6.88
CA ILE A 109 49.31 -5.41 -8.16
C ILE A 109 50.55 -6.13 -8.68
N LEU A 110 50.54 -6.58 -9.94
CA LEU A 110 51.74 -7.00 -10.65
C LEU A 110 52.40 -5.79 -11.28
N ARG A 111 53.66 -5.51 -10.94
CA ARG A 111 54.33 -4.29 -11.40
C ARG A 111 55.69 -4.54 -12.06
N GLY A 112 55.90 -3.95 -13.22
CA GLY A 112 57.12 -4.04 -14.01
C GLY A 112 58.15 -2.95 -13.70
N VAL A 113 59.26 -2.94 -14.44
CA VAL A 113 60.31 -1.90 -14.34
C VAL A 113 60.52 -1.11 -15.65
N GLY A 114 59.59 -1.25 -16.60
CA GLY A 114 59.64 -0.67 -17.94
C GLY A 114 60.42 -1.54 -18.95
N GLY A 115 59.85 -1.72 -20.15
CA GLY A 115 60.45 -2.48 -21.24
C GLY A 115 60.21 -3.99 -21.09
N ASN A 116 59.07 -4.33 -20.48
CA ASN A 116 58.66 -5.66 -20.11
C ASN A 116 58.12 -6.42 -21.32
N PHE A 117 58.33 -7.74 -21.29
CA PHE A 117 57.75 -8.69 -22.23
C PHE A 117 57.06 -9.79 -21.43
N TRP A 118 55.78 -9.58 -21.13
CA TRP A 118 55.00 -10.48 -20.28
C TRP A 118 53.87 -11.12 -21.08
N ASP A 119 53.72 -12.42 -20.91
CA ASP A 119 52.67 -13.21 -21.55
C ASP A 119 51.98 -14.07 -20.50
N PHE A 120 50.80 -13.63 -20.07
CA PHE A 120 49.97 -14.31 -19.10
C PHE A 120 48.89 -15.18 -19.76
N SER A 121 48.93 -15.37 -21.08
CA SER A 121 47.88 -16.08 -21.82
C SER A 121 47.68 -17.54 -21.37
N GLN A 122 48.65 -18.11 -20.66
CA GLN A 122 48.60 -19.44 -20.04
C GLN A 122 48.77 -19.39 -18.51
N THR A 123 48.72 -18.20 -17.90
CA THR A 123 48.91 -17.99 -16.47
C THR A 123 47.57 -17.68 -15.80
N GLU A 124 47.26 -18.39 -14.71
CA GLU A 124 46.11 -18.09 -13.85
C GLU A 124 46.48 -16.97 -12.86
N LEU A 125 45.83 -15.81 -13.00
CA LEU A 125 45.98 -14.68 -12.08
C LEU A 125 44.88 -14.72 -11.01
N ILE A 126 45.23 -14.92 -9.74
CA ILE A 126 44.29 -14.99 -8.61
C ILE A 126 44.59 -13.84 -7.67
N GLY A 127 43.56 -13.10 -7.24
CA GLY A 127 43.74 -11.97 -6.32
C GLY A 127 44.44 -10.73 -6.91
N ILE A 128 44.96 -10.83 -8.14
CA ILE A 128 45.59 -9.71 -8.84
C ILE A 128 44.53 -8.78 -9.41
N VAL A 129 44.57 -7.51 -9.00
CA VAL A 129 43.58 -6.50 -9.42
C VAL A 129 44.04 -5.66 -10.60
N GLU A 130 45.35 -5.62 -10.86
CA GLU A 130 45.96 -4.72 -11.85
C GLU A 130 47.36 -5.21 -12.27
N ILE A 131 47.64 -5.09 -13.57
CA ILE A 131 48.98 -5.26 -14.17
C ILE A 131 49.47 -3.86 -14.57
N ASP A 132 50.56 -3.40 -13.96
CA ASP A 132 51.20 -2.09 -14.21
C ASP A 132 52.58 -2.31 -14.84
N ALA A 133 52.73 -2.06 -16.15
CA ALA A 133 54.00 -2.26 -16.84
C ALA A 133 55.04 -1.15 -16.56
N ALA A 134 54.65 -0.06 -15.89
CA ALA A 134 55.49 1.12 -15.59
C ALA A 134 55.90 1.90 -16.86
N ASP A 135 57.03 2.61 -16.85
CA ASP A 135 57.41 3.51 -17.95
C ASP A 135 58.41 2.82 -18.90
N ALA A 136 58.03 2.52 -20.14
CA ALA A 136 58.85 2.38 -21.36
C ALA A 136 57.98 1.79 -22.49
N ASP A 137 58.57 1.30 -23.59
CA ASP A 137 57.80 0.54 -24.59
C ASP A 137 57.60 -0.91 -24.09
N ASP A 138 56.37 -1.28 -23.74
CA ASP A 138 56.01 -2.55 -23.13
C ASP A 138 55.22 -3.48 -24.07
N ILE A 139 55.36 -4.81 -23.87
CA ILE A 139 54.56 -5.82 -24.57
C ILE A 139 53.92 -6.73 -23.53
N ILE A 140 52.61 -6.63 -23.39
CA ILE A 140 51.83 -7.37 -22.38
C ILE A 140 50.70 -8.14 -23.08
N THR A 141 50.62 -9.43 -22.80
CA THR A 141 49.45 -10.26 -23.11
C THR A 141 48.80 -10.68 -21.79
N GLY A 142 47.51 -10.36 -21.64
CA GLY A 142 46.66 -10.75 -20.53
C GLY A 142 46.38 -12.25 -20.48
N SER A 143 45.70 -12.65 -19.42
CA SER A 143 45.24 -13.99 -19.13
C SER A 143 43.95 -14.33 -19.89
N VAL A 144 43.27 -15.39 -19.44
CA VAL A 144 41.94 -15.79 -19.93
C VAL A 144 40.81 -15.26 -19.03
N GLN A 145 41.16 -14.46 -18.02
CA GLN A 145 40.24 -13.81 -17.09
C GLN A 145 40.09 -12.34 -17.46
N ASN A 146 39.21 -11.62 -16.75
CA ASN A 146 39.05 -10.18 -16.94
C ASN A 146 40.28 -9.45 -16.37
N ASP A 147 41.12 -8.93 -17.25
CA ASP A 147 42.34 -8.26 -16.87
C ASP A 147 42.18 -6.74 -16.82
N ARG A 148 42.94 -6.11 -15.93
CA ARG A 148 43.09 -4.66 -15.87
C ARG A 148 44.54 -4.31 -16.09
N ILE A 149 44.84 -3.64 -17.21
CA ILE A 149 46.21 -3.41 -17.67
C ILE A 149 46.49 -1.91 -17.80
N ILE A 150 47.61 -1.48 -17.21
CA ILE A 150 48.21 -0.15 -17.38
C ILE A 150 49.52 -0.34 -18.14
N GLY A 151 49.57 0.16 -19.38
CA GLY A 151 50.82 0.19 -20.17
C GLY A 151 51.83 1.15 -19.56
N GLY A 152 51.38 2.36 -19.23
CA GLY A 152 52.24 3.41 -18.70
C GLY A 152 52.84 4.23 -19.83
N ALA A 153 53.99 4.86 -19.59
CA ALA A 153 54.56 5.79 -20.55
C ALA A 153 55.46 5.12 -21.59
N GLY A 154 55.07 5.18 -22.87
CA GLY A 154 55.88 4.65 -23.97
C GLY A 154 55.04 4.36 -25.19
N ASN A 155 55.45 3.44 -26.05
CA ASN A 155 54.61 2.92 -27.12
C ASN A 155 54.31 1.46 -26.81
N ASP A 156 53.17 1.20 -26.19
CA ASP A 156 52.87 -0.11 -25.66
C ASP A 156 52.08 -0.97 -26.66
N SER A 157 52.32 -2.28 -26.58
CA SER A 157 51.54 -3.30 -27.28
C SER A 157 50.82 -4.16 -26.26
N LEU A 158 49.56 -3.84 -26.03
CA LEU A 158 48.72 -4.51 -25.04
C LEU A 158 47.71 -5.43 -25.74
N ASP A 159 47.62 -6.67 -25.27
CA ASP A 159 46.60 -7.64 -25.66
C ASP A 159 45.86 -8.08 -24.39
N GLY A 160 44.57 -7.80 -24.28
CA GLY A 160 43.78 -8.17 -23.10
C GLY A 160 43.59 -9.69 -22.98
N GLY A 161 43.71 -10.43 -24.09
CA GLY A 161 43.51 -11.88 -24.08
C GLY A 161 42.04 -12.24 -24.26
N ALA A 162 41.54 -13.13 -23.41
CA ALA A 162 40.14 -13.52 -23.41
C ALA A 162 39.50 -13.07 -22.10
N GLY A 163 38.31 -12.50 -22.16
CA GLY A 163 37.68 -11.93 -20.97
C GLY A 163 36.89 -10.68 -21.32
N ILE A 164 36.55 -9.92 -20.30
CA ILE A 164 36.17 -8.51 -20.43
C ILE A 164 37.30 -7.70 -19.84
N ASP A 165 38.14 -7.15 -20.71
CA ASP A 165 39.41 -6.58 -20.32
C ASP A 165 39.36 -5.05 -20.32
N THR A 166 40.09 -4.45 -19.39
CA THR A 166 40.15 -3.01 -19.16
C THR A 166 41.56 -2.47 -19.38
N ALA A 167 41.74 -1.60 -20.36
CA ALA A 167 42.95 -0.78 -20.46
C ALA A 167 42.75 0.55 -19.74
N VAL A 168 43.75 1.00 -18.98
CA VAL A 168 43.65 2.16 -18.11
C VAL A 168 44.59 3.28 -18.56
N TYR A 169 44.04 4.48 -18.65
CA TYR A 169 44.73 5.69 -19.03
C TYR A 169 44.58 6.75 -17.93
N ARG A 170 45.67 7.46 -17.62
CA ARG A 170 45.71 8.41 -16.50
C ARG A 170 45.05 9.77 -16.80
N GLY A 171 44.86 10.12 -18.08
CA GLY A 171 44.20 11.37 -18.49
C GLY A 171 42.70 11.20 -18.72
N ASN A 172 42.01 12.33 -18.96
CA ASN A 172 40.59 12.33 -19.36
C ASN A 172 40.42 11.86 -20.81
N PHE A 173 39.29 11.27 -21.17
CA PHE A 173 38.99 10.73 -22.52
C PHE A 173 39.29 11.74 -23.64
N ALA A 174 38.93 13.01 -23.44
CA ALA A 174 39.15 14.07 -24.44
C ALA A 174 40.63 14.38 -24.73
N ALA A 175 41.56 13.91 -23.90
CA ALA A 175 43.00 14.06 -24.14
C ALA A 175 43.53 13.04 -25.16
N TYR A 176 42.79 11.96 -25.45
CA TYR A 176 43.26 10.86 -26.30
C TYR A 176 42.59 10.85 -27.67
N THR A 177 43.36 10.49 -28.70
CA THR A 177 42.85 10.19 -30.04
C THR A 177 42.85 8.68 -30.23
N LEU A 178 41.68 8.11 -30.48
CA LEU A 178 41.48 6.68 -30.65
C LEU A 178 41.17 6.38 -32.12
N THR A 179 41.91 5.45 -32.72
CA THR A 179 41.77 5.07 -34.14
C THR A 179 41.79 3.56 -34.32
N THR A 180 40.74 3.00 -34.92
CA THR A 180 40.76 1.58 -35.32
C THR A 180 41.71 1.37 -36.50
N VAL A 181 42.59 0.39 -36.38
CA VAL A 181 43.53 -0.03 -37.44
C VAL A 181 43.21 -1.45 -37.92
N ALA A 182 44.03 -2.02 -38.80
CA ALA A 182 43.79 -3.36 -39.34
C ALA A 182 43.71 -4.44 -38.23
N ASN A 183 42.96 -5.51 -38.46
CA ASN A 183 42.79 -6.65 -37.54
C ASN A 183 42.11 -6.31 -36.20
N SER A 184 41.18 -5.35 -36.18
CA SER A 184 40.43 -4.94 -34.98
C SER A 184 41.31 -4.41 -33.84
N GLN A 185 42.56 -4.06 -34.14
CA GLN A 185 43.43 -3.36 -33.21
C GLN A 185 42.97 -1.91 -33.05
N LEU A 186 43.05 -1.41 -31.83
CA LEU A 186 42.81 -0.03 -31.48
C LEU A 186 44.15 0.66 -31.28
N ARG A 187 44.34 1.81 -31.92
CA ARG A 187 45.50 2.66 -31.71
C ARG A 187 45.10 3.87 -30.88
N VAL A 188 45.73 4.04 -29.73
CA VAL A 188 45.47 5.13 -28.77
C VAL A 188 46.65 6.09 -28.77
N VAL A 189 46.39 7.38 -28.87
CA VAL A 189 47.42 8.43 -28.90
C VAL A 189 47.08 9.48 -27.87
N ASP A 190 47.94 9.69 -26.89
CA ASP A 190 47.83 10.83 -25.96
C ASP A 190 48.18 12.13 -26.70
N ASN A 191 47.21 13.04 -26.83
CA ASN A 191 47.42 14.33 -27.50
C ASN A 191 48.02 15.40 -26.57
N ALA A 192 48.05 15.15 -25.26
CA ALA A 192 48.41 16.12 -24.23
C ALA A 192 49.70 15.76 -23.46
N GLY A 193 50.14 14.50 -23.49
CA GLY A 193 51.22 13.99 -22.64
C GLY A 193 52.36 13.27 -23.35
N ALA A 194 53.17 12.57 -22.53
CA ALA A 194 54.42 11.90 -22.90
C ALA A 194 54.25 10.39 -23.19
N ASP A 195 53.01 9.89 -23.13
CA ASP A 195 52.57 8.49 -23.16
C ASP A 195 52.64 7.82 -24.54
N GLY A 196 53.35 8.41 -25.51
CA GLY A 196 53.56 7.84 -26.84
C GLY A 196 52.29 7.38 -27.59
N ILE A 197 52.37 6.22 -28.24
CA ILE A 197 51.35 5.64 -29.11
C ILE A 197 51.18 4.15 -28.76
N ASP A 198 50.00 3.80 -28.27
CA ASP A 198 49.71 2.42 -27.87
C ASP A 198 48.88 1.68 -28.91
N THR A 199 49.10 0.37 -28.96
CA THR A 199 48.35 -0.58 -29.78
C THR A 199 47.67 -1.61 -28.88
N LEU A 200 46.35 -1.58 -28.88
CA LEU A 200 45.48 -2.40 -28.05
C LEU A 200 44.73 -3.42 -28.91
N ARG A 201 44.49 -4.61 -28.36
CA ARG A 201 43.59 -5.64 -28.90
C ARG A 201 42.99 -6.45 -27.76
N GLY A 202 41.80 -7.00 -27.98
CA GLY A 202 41.09 -7.77 -26.94
C GLY A 202 40.75 -6.93 -25.71
N PHE A 203 40.36 -5.66 -25.88
CA PHE A 203 39.88 -4.82 -24.78
C PHE A 203 38.45 -4.33 -25.08
N GLU A 204 37.53 -4.61 -24.17
CA GLU A 204 36.12 -4.19 -24.24
C GLU A 204 35.88 -2.87 -23.51
N ILE A 205 36.75 -2.53 -22.56
CA ILE A 205 36.62 -1.35 -21.70
C ILE A 205 37.90 -0.53 -21.75
N LEU A 206 37.75 0.79 -21.94
CA LEU A 206 38.80 1.76 -21.70
C LEU A 206 38.42 2.62 -20.50
N GLU A 207 39.32 2.72 -19.53
CA GLU A 207 39.16 3.57 -18.35
C GLU A 207 40.05 4.80 -18.47
N PHE A 208 39.43 5.97 -18.32
CA PHE A 208 40.09 7.27 -18.27
C PHE A 208 39.80 7.91 -16.91
N ALA A 209 40.53 8.98 -16.59
CA ALA A 209 40.33 9.71 -15.32
C ALA A 209 38.92 10.31 -15.16
N ASP A 210 38.18 10.54 -16.25
CA ASP A 210 36.83 11.08 -16.26
C ASP A 210 35.72 10.03 -16.51
N GLY A 211 36.07 8.74 -16.65
CA GLY A 211 35.08 7.67 -16.75
C GLY A 211 35.53 6.45 -17.55
N ARG A 212 34.66 5.44 -17.57
CA ARG A 212 34.84 4.21 -18.36
C ARG A 212 34.03 4.25 -19.63
N TYR A 213 34.56 3.68 -20.70
CA TYR A 213 33.92 3.63 -22.01
C TYR A 213 34.00 2.20 -22.55
N SER A 214 32.85 1.62 -22.92
CA SER A 214 32.79 0.38 -23.68
C SER A 214 33.14 0.64 -25.13
N TYR A 215 33.95 -0.24 -25.72
CA TYR A 215 34.31 -0.22 -27.13
C TYR A 215 33.63 -1.37 -27.87
N ASP A 216 32.70 -1.06 -28.76
CA ASP A 216 32.10 -2.05 -29.67
C ASP A 216 32.13 -1.54 -31.12
N ASN A 217 32.80 -2.29 -31.99
CA ASN A 217 32.83 -2.11 -33.44
C ASN A 217 33.12 -0.66 -33.91
N GLY A 218 34.06 0.04 -33.25
CA GLY A 218 34.44 1.42 -33.59
C GLY A 218 33.62 2.51 -32.88
N VAL A 219 32.69 2.13 -32.01
CA VAL A 219 31.86 3.06 -31.22
C VAL A 219 32.29 2.99 -29.75
N PHE A 220 32.49 4.15 -29.14
CA PHE A 220 32.74 4.28 -27.70
C PHE A 220 31.47 4.77 -27.00
N THR A 221 30.98 4.02 -26.02
CA THR A 221 29.83 4.39 -25.19
C THR A 221 30.21 4.41 -23.71
N PRO A 222 29.81 5.41 -22.92
CA PRO A 222 30.05 5.40 -21.48
C PRO A 222 29.57 4.08 -20.82
N PHE A 223 30.46 3.42 -20.08
CA PHE A 223 30.22 2.13 -19.43
C PHE A 223 29.49 2.36 -18.09
N GLY A 224 28.28 1.81 -17.96
CA GLY A 224 27.49 1.90 -16.72
C GLY A 224 26.61 3.16 -16.56
N ALA A 225 26.24 3.84 -17.65
CA ALA A 225 25.02 4.65 -17.60
C ALA A 225 23.83 3.69 -17.42
N PRO A 226 22.95 3.85 -16.42
CA PRO A 226 21.69 3.14 -16.44
C PRO A 226 20.99 3.50 -17.75
N THR A 227 20.56 2.49 -18.51
CA THR A 227 19.60 2.72 -19.57
C THR A 227 18.28 3.06 -18.89
N ASN A 228 18.08 4.32 -18.53
CA ASN A 228 16.78 4.79 -18.07
C ASN A 228 15.84 4.82 -19.28
N THR A 229 14.84 3.96 -19.29
CA THR A 229 13.76 3.97 -20.27
C THR A 229 12.74 5.00 -19.80
N ALA A 230 12.26 5.85 -20.71
CA ALA A 230 11.23 6.82 -20.33
C ALA A 230 9.92 6.11 -19.93
N PRO A 231 9.09 6.75 -19.09
CA PRO A 231 7.79 6.21 -18.70
C PRO A 231 6.91 5.87 -19.91
N ILE A 232 6.12 4.81 -19.79
CA ILE A 232 5.07 4.47 -20.75
C ILE A 232 3.76 4.99 -20.19
N VAL A 233 3.27 6.08 -20.79
CA VAL A 233 2.01 6.72 -20.43
C VAL A 233 0.89 6.37 -21.42
N THR A 234 -0.30 6.09 -20.91
CA THR A 234 -1.49 5.69 -21.68
C THR A 234 -2.55 6.80 -21.63
N ALA A 235 -3.33 6.96 -22.70
CA ALA A 235 -4.39 7.98 -22.71
C ALA A 235 -5.59 7.56 -21.85
N ASP A 236 -6.09 8.50 -21.05
CA ASP A 236 -7.22 8.27 -20.14
C ASP A 236 -8.55 8.74 -20.69
N ARG A 237 -9.63 8.20 -20.13
CA ARG A 237 -11.00 8.59 -20.45
C ARG A 237 -11.84 8.69 -19.19
N TYR A 238 -12.54 9.81 -19.06
CA TYR A 238 -13.49 10.04 -17.98
C TYR A 238 -14.82 10.60 -18.51
N ALA A 239 -15.84 10.54 -17.67
CA ALA A 239 -17.13 11.20 -17.88
C ALA A 239 -17.29 12.31 -16.84
N ALA A 240 -17.98 13.39 -17.20
CA ALA A 240 -18.30 14.48 -16.30
C ALA A 240 -19.66 15.08 -16.65
N THR A 241 -20.27 15.77 -15.69
CA THR A 241 -21.55 16.46 -15.92
C THR A 241 -21.32 17.96 -16.07
N GLU A 242 -21.99 18.59 -17.03
CA GLU A 242 -21.99 20.05 -17.17
C GLU A 242 -22.27 20.76 -15.83
N ASN A 243 -21.50 21.81 -15.53
CA ASN A 243 -21.57 22.59 -14.29
C ASN A 243 -21.20 21.83 -12.99
N GLN A 244 -20.80 20.56 -13.04
CA GLN A 244 -20.33 19.81 -11.88
C GLN A 244 -18.83 19.49 -11.98
N ALA A 245 -18.13 19.55 -10.85
CA ALA A 245 -16.72 19.16 -10.80
C ALA A 245 -16.62 17.63 -10.76
N LEU A 246 -15.80 17.06 -11.63
CA LEU A 246 -15.35 15.68 -11.57
C LEU A 246 -14.16 15.60 -10.62
N LEU A 247 -14.23 14.73 -9.61
CA LEU A 247 -13.13 14.40 -8.71
C LEU A 247 -12.68 12.97 -9.00
N VAL A 248 -11.37 12.78 -9.20
CA VAL A 248 -10.75 11.48 -9.44
C VAL A 248 -9.62 11.30 -8.43
N ASP A 249 -9.69 10.25 -7.62
CA ASP A 249 -8.65 9.88 -6.67
C ASP A 249 -7.40 9.29 -7.35
N ALA A 250 -6.36 8.97 -6.58
CA ALA A 250 -5.12 8.45 -7.12
C ALA A 250 -5.25 7.01 -7.65
N ALA A 251 -6.17 6.21 -7.11
CA ALA A 251 -6.36 4.81 -7.51
C ALA A 251 -7.02 4.69 -8.89
N ALA A 252 -7.90 5.64 -9.23
CA ALA A 252 -8.51 5.79 -10.55
C ALA A 252 -7.86 6.91 -11.40
N GLY A 253 -6.81 7.53 -10.87
CA GLY A 253 -6.12 8.68 -11.47
C GLY A 253 -5.35 8.33 -12.74
N VAL A 254 -4.78 9.34 -13.37
CA VAL A 254 -4.13 9.21 -14.69
C VAL A 254 -2.90 8.28 -14.66
N LEU A 255 -2.27 8.09 -13.49
CA LEU A 255 -1.14 7.16 -13.35
C LEU A 255 -1.56 5.69 -13.17
N SER A 256 -2.87 5.40 -13.02
CA SER A 256 -3.36 4.05 -12.72
C SER A 256 -3.11 3.03 -13.84
N ASN A 257 -2.96 3.49 -15.08
CA ASN A 257 -2.68 2.68 -16.27
C ASN A 257 -1.28 2.96 -16.86
N ASP A 258 -0.46 3.76 -16.18
CA ASP A 258 0.89 4.12 -16.57
C ASP A 258 1.91 3.17 -15.93
N SER A 259 3.07 3.03 -16.56
CA SER A 259 4.13 2.15 -16.05
C SER A 259 5.50 2.62 -16.47
N ASP A 260 6.50 2.24 -15.69
CA ASP A 260 7.90 2.42 -16.04
C ASP A 260 8.56 1.05 -16.32
N PRO A 261 9.26 0.86 -17.47
CA PRO A 261 9.92 -0.40 -17.78
C PRO A 261 11.03 -0.80 -16.80
N ASP A 262 11.64 0.16 -16.12
CA ASP A 262 12.69 -0.05 -15.12
C ASP A 262 12.09 -0.21 -13.70
N GLY A 263 10.78 0.00 -13.55
CA GLY A 263 10.03 -0.17 -12.31
C GLY A 263 10.10 1.04 -11.37
N ASP A 264 10.53 2.19 -11.89
CA ASP A 264 10.60 3.44 -11.14
C ASP A 264 9.21 4.01 -10.82
N THR A 265 9.11 4.68 -9.67
CA THR A 265 7.86 5.34 -9.26
C THR A 265 7.60 6.56 -10.13
N LEU A 266 6.40 6.64 -10.71
CA LEU A 266 5.97 7.76 -11.54
C LEU A 266 5.34 8.88 -10.70
N ALA A 267 5.55 10.12 -11.13
CA ALA A 267 4.88 11.29 -10.60
C ALA A 267 4.50 12.30 -11.70
N ILE A 268 3.38 13.00 -11.53
CA ILE A 268 3.00 14.11 -12.40
C ILE A 268 3.90 15.31 -12.14
N VAL A 269 4.52 15.83 -13.20
CA VAL A 269 5.41 17.00 -13.15
C VAL A 269 4.91 18.20 -13.95
N ALA A 270 3.97 17.98 -14.87
CA ALA A 270 3.30 19.05 -15.61
C ALA A 270 1.91 18.61 -16.08
N PHE A 271 1.01 19.57 -16.25
CA PHE A 271 -0.31 19.37 -16.83
C PHE A 271 -0.89 20.69 -17.36
N ASP A 272 -1.88 20.59 -18.23
CA ASP A 272 -2.65 21.74 -18.69
C ASP A 272 -3.71 22.11 -17.63
N ALA A 273 -3.49 23.21 -16.90
CA ALA A 273 -4.44 23.71 -15.89
C ALA A 273 -5.78 24.20 -16.46
N THR A 274 -5.91 24.20 -17.79
CA THR A 274 -7.12 24.60 -18.50
C THR A 274 -7.32 23.67 -19.69
N SER A 275 -8.48 23.03 -19.80
CA SER A 275 -8.82 22.10 -20.87
C SER A 275 -9.07 22.82 -22.21
N THR A 276 -9.21 22.04 -23.29
CA THR A 276 -9.47 22.55 -24.64
C THR A 276 -10.74 23.42 -24.76
N HIS A 277 -11.72 23.25 -23.86
CA HIS A 277 -12.93 24.07 -23.82
C HIS A 277 -13.04 25.00 -22.61
N ALA A 278 -11.90 25.29 -21.97
CA ALA A 278 -11.77 26.20 -20.85
C ALA A 278 -12.42 25.73 -19.53
N GLY A 279 -12.48 24.41 -19.32
CA GLY A 279 -12.62 23.84 -17.98
C GLY A 279 -11.33 23.99 -17.18
N LEU A 280 -11.44 24.00 -15.85
CA LEU A 280 -10.31 24.13 -14.93
C LEU A 280 -9.83 22.74 -14.49
N VAL A 281 -8.52 22.52 -14.50
CA VAL A 281 -7.89 21.28 -14.04
C VAL A 281 -6.97 21.59 -12.87
N ALA A 282 -7.10 20.85 -11.78
CA ALA A 282 -6.16 20.82 -10.67
C ALA A 282 -5.69 19.39 -10.47
N MET A 283 -4.39 19.11 -10.62
CA MET A 283 -3.83 17.77 -10.58
C MET A 283 -2.70 17.68 -9.54
N ASN A 284 -2.63 16.55 -8.86
CA ASN A 284 -1.61 16.25 -7.85
C ASN A 284 -0.51 15.37 -8.42
N PRO A 285 0.68 15.33 -7.77
CA PRO A 285 1.79 14.48 -8.21
C PRO A 285 1.47 12.98 -8.27
N ASP A 286 0.50 12.50 -7.49
CA ASP A 286 0.07 11.10 -7.44
C ASP A 286 -0.91 10.68 -8.55
N GLY A 287 -1.25 11.60 -9.46
CA GLY A 287 -2.16 11.33 -10.57
C GLY A 287 -3.64 11.58 -10.26
N SER A 288 -4.00 11.90 -9.02
CA SER A 288 -5.35 12.38 -8.68
C SER A 288 -5.60 13.78 -9.26
N PHE A 289 -6.85 14.09 -9.64
CA PHE A 289 -7.19 15.41 -10.18
C PHE A 289 -8.66 15.80 -9.95
N THR A 290 -8.91 17.09 -10.03
CA THR A 290 -10.24 17.69 -10.14
C THR A 290 -10.36 18.39 -11.49
N TYR A 291 -11.44 18.11 -12.20
CA TYR A 291 -11.81 18.81 -13.43
C TYR A 291 -13.15 19.51 -13.25
N THR A 292 -13.20 20.81 -13.52
CA THR A 292 -14.45 21.59 -13.52
C THR A 292 -14.73 22.07 -14.94
N PRO A 293 -15.78 21.57 -15.62
CA PRO A 293 -16.16 22.06 -16.95
C PRO A 293 -16.44 23.56 -16.93
N ARG A 294 -16.23 24.21 -18.07
CA ARG A 294 -16.73 25.59 -18.24
C ARG A 294 -18.24 25.59 -18.03
N ALA A 295 -18.76 26.55 -17.28
CA ALA A 295 -20.20 26.69 -17.11
C ALA A 295 -20.94 26.71 -18.46
N GLY A 296 -21.98 25.88 -18.58
CA GLY A 296 -22.75 25.76 -19.82
C GLY A 296 -22.10 24.92 -20.94
N PHE A 297 -21.05 24.14 -20.65
CA PHE A 297 -20.38 23.28 -21.64
C PHE A 297 -20.78 21.82 -21.50
N SER A 298 -21.24 21.24 -22.60
CA SER A 298 -21.42 19.81 -22.82
C SER A 298 -20.71 19.39 -24.12
N GLY A 299 -20.08 18.23 -24.15
CA GLY A 299 -19.34 17.67 -25.28
C GLY A 299 -18.01 17.05 -24.86
N SER A 300 -17.22 16.62 -25.85
CA SER A 300 -15.86 16.12 -25.61
C SER A 300 -14.92 17.29 -25.28
N ASP A 301 -14.21 17.17 -24.17
CA ASP A 301 -13.11 18.04 -23.75
C ASP A 301 -11.84 17.22 -23.53
N SER A 302 -10.70 17.89 -23.41
CA SER A 302 -9.42 17.23 -23.21
C SER A 302 -8.36 18.13 -22.60
N PHE A 303 -7.37 17.53 -21.94
CA PHE A 303 -6.18 18.20 -21.42
C PHE A 303 -5.00 17.21 -21.37
N SER A 304 -3.75 17.70 -21.42
CA SER A 304 -2.56 16.85 -21.35
C SER A 304 -1.92 16.83 -19.96
N TYR A 305 -1.22 15.74 -19.63
CA TYR A 305 -0.30 15.66 -18.49
C TYR A 305 1.05 15.08 -18.90
N THR A 306 2.05 15.26 -18.02
CA THR A 306 3.40 14.70 -18.15
C THR A 306 3.78 13.97 -16.87
N ALA A 307 4.07 12.68 -16.99
CA ALA A 307 4.64 11.85 -15.93
C ALA A 307 6.17 11.80 -16.02
N SER A 308 6.83 11.59 -14.89
CA SER A 308 8.28 11.51 -14.73
C SER A 308 8.66 10.35 -13.81
N ASP A 309 9.71 9.61 -14.18
CA ASP A 309 10.40 8.63 -13.32
C ASP A 309 11.50 9.30 -12.44
N GLY A 310 11.83 10.57 -12.73
CA GLY A 310 12.86 11.36 -12.05
C GLY A 310 14.11 11.64 -12.91
N LEU A 311 14.23 10.96 -14.05
CA LEU A 311 15.32 11.05 -15.03
C LEU A 311 14.82 11.37 -16.45
N ALA A 312 13.69 10.81 -16.86
CA ALA A 312 12.99 11.03 -18.11
C ALA A 312 11.49 11.33 -17.89
N GLN A 313 10.82 11.76 -18.97
CA GLN A 313 9.42 12.22 -18.94
C GLN A 313 8.68 11.75 -20.18
N ALA A 314 7.38 11.47 -20.02
CA ALA A 314 6.46 11.18 -21.12
C ALA A 314 5.10 11.84 -20.87
N GLY A 315 4.39 12.19 -21.93
CA GLY A 315 3.09 12.88 -21.84
C GLY A 315 1.97 12.15 -22.55
N ALA A 316 0.78 12.21 -21.96
CA ALA A 316 -0.46 11.62 -22.46
C ALA A 316 -1.62 12.63 -22.41
N ASN A 317 -2.73 12.23 -23.02
CA ASN A 317 -3.94 13.04 -23.13
C ASN A 317 -5.08 12.39 -22.32
N VAL A 318 -5.81 13.21 -21.59
CA VAL A 318 -7.05 12.85 -20.90
C VAL A 318 -8.23 13.34 -21.73
N GLU A 319 -9.11 12.43 -22.14
CA GLU A 319 -10.38 12.77 -22.80
C GLU A 319 -11.53 12.75 -21.78
N ILE A 320 -12.31 13.82 -21.73
CA ILE A 320 -13.49 13.93 -20.86
C ILE A 320 -14.73 14.09 -21.72
N ASN A 321 -15.68 13.18 -21.57
CA ASN A 321 -17.01 13.35 -22.16
C ASN A 321 -17.90 14.07 -21.15
N VAL A 322 -18.20 15.34 -21.42
CA VAL A 322 -19.09 16.15 -20.58
C VAL A 322 -20.53 15.98 -21.08
N SER A 323 -21.40 15.33 -20.32
CA SER A 323 -22.83 15.32 -20.67
C SER A 323 -23.46 16.68 -20.39
N ALA A 324 -24.57 16.97 -21.07
CA ALA A 324 -25.43 18.06 -20.63
C ALA A 324 -26.02 17.67 -19.28
N ALA A 325 -26.18 18.63 -18.37
CA ALA A 325 -26.82 18.39 -17.08
C ALA A 325 -28.16 17.68 -17.34
N GLY A 326 -28.33 16.50 -16.73
CA GLY A 326 -29.54 15.70 -16.88
C GLY A 326 -29.60 14.67 -18.00
N GLN A 327 -28.51 14.46 -18.71
CA GLN A 327 -28.47 13.52 -19.84
C GLN A 327 -27.37 12.44 -19.68
N GLU A 328 -26.95 12.16 -18.44
CA GLU A 328 -26.08 11.02 -18.16
C GLU A 328 -26.83 9.70 -18.41
N PRO A 329 -26.14 8.65 -18.89
CA PRO A 329 -26.74 7.32 -18.92
C PRO A 329 -27.08 6.91 -17.50
N MET A 330 -28.37 6.73 -17.23
CA MET A 330 -28.82 6.28 -15.93
C MET A 330 -28.16 4.95 -15.55
N THR A 331 -27.76 4.83 -14.28
CA THR A 331 -27.32 3.57 -13.71
C THR A 331 -28.46 2.53 -13.76
N GLN A 332 -28.11 1.26 -13.56
CA GLN A 332 -29.12 0.22 -13.49
C GLN A 332 -30.11 0.48 -12.33
N PHE A 333 -29.59 0.93 -11.19
CA PHE A 333 -30.41 1.30 -10.04
C PHE A 333 -31.37 2.45 -10.34
N GLU A 334 -30.87 3.54 -10.90
CA GLU A 334 -31.68 4.69 -11.32
C GLU A 334 -32.79 4.29 -12.29
N THR A 335 -32.48 3.44 -13.27
CA THR A 335 -33.48 2.90 -14.21
C THR A 335 -34.57 2.12 -13.48
N ILE A 336 -34.17 1.27 -12.53
CA ILE A 336 -35.11 0.49 -11.73
C ILE A 336 -36.03 1.41 -10.90
N ILE A 337 -35.49 2.42 -10.23
CA ILE A 337 -36.26 3.35 -9.40
C ILE A 337 -37.18 4.24 -10.24
N ALA A 338 -36.73 4.72 -11.40
CA ALA A 338 -37.55 5.53 -12.29
C ALA A 338 -38.78 4.76 -12.79
N ASP A 339 -38.60 3.50 -13.18
CA ASP A 339 -39.67 2.65 -13.70
C ASP A 339 -40.60 2.08 -12.61
N LEU A 340 -40.16 2.06 -11.34
CA LEU A 340 -40.96 1.59 -10.22
C LEU A 340 -42.18 2.52 -10.01
N PRO A 341 -43.41 1.99 -9.93
CA PRO A 341 -44.57 2.82 -9.55
C PRO A 341 -44.49 3.29 -8.10
N GLU A 342 -45.07 4.46 -7.82
CA GLU A 342 -45.22 4.96 -6.46
C GLU A 342 -46.05 4.01 -5.58
N GLY A 343 -45.67 3.88 -4.31
CA GLY A 343 -46.27 2.96 -3.35
C GLY A 343 -45.84 1.50 -3.51
N GLU A 344 -44.91 1.20 -4.41
CA GLU A 344 -44.45 -0.17 -4.69
C GLU A 344 -43.06 -0.48 -4.14
N TRP A 345 -42.77 -1.78 -4.14
CA TRP A 345 -41.51 -2.36 -3.69
C TRP A 345 -40.76 -3.02 -4.85
N ILE A 346 -39.44 -3.02 -4.77
CA ILE A 346 -38.59 -3.79 -5.68
C ILE A 346 -37.40 -4.41 -4.95
N ARG A 347 -37.08 -5.65 -5.30
CA ARG A 347 -35.87 -6.33 -4.83
C ARG A 347 -34.71 -6.01 -5.78
N LEU A 348 -33.56 -5.65 -5.21
CA LEU A 348 -32.47 -5.03 -5.94
C LEU A 348 -31.24 -5.94 -6.13
N ASN A 349 -30.85 -6.71 -5.12
CA ASN A 349 -29.60 -7.46 -5.15
C ASN A 349 -29.57 -8.60 -6.19
N LEU A 350 -28.45 -8.73 -6.90
CA LEU A 350 -28.24 -9.75 -7.93
C LEU A 350 -27.55 -11.03 -7.41
N ASN A 351 -26.74 -10.91 -6.37
CA ASN A 351 -26.10 -12.02 -5.66
C ASN A 351 -26.68 -12.16 -4.25
N LYS A 352 -26.36 -13.28 -3.60
CA LYS A 352 -26.78 -13.52 -2.21
C LYS A 352 -25.69 -13.08 -1.25
N PHE A 353 -26.07 -12.53 -0.11
CA PHE A 353 -25.14 -12.16 0.97
C PHE A 353 -24.20 -13.31 1.37
N GLN A 354 -24.74 -14.54 1.51
CA GLN A 354 -23.93 -15.73 1.80
C GLN A 354 -22.81 -16.04 0.79
N GLU A 355 -22.86 -15.48 -0.43
CA GLU A 355 -21.84 -15.71 -1.47
C GLU A 355 -20.59 -14.85 -1.26
N VAL A 356 -20.69 -13.74 -0.52
CA VAL A 356 -19.55 -12.87 -0.17
C VAL A 356 -19.08 -13.00 1.27
N TRP A 357 -19.81 -13.78 2.05
CA TRP A 357 -19.47 -14.12 3.42
C TRP A 357 -18.02 -14.62 3.56
N ALA A 358 -17.34 -14.19 4.63
CA ALA A 358 -15.96 -14.59 4.90
C ALA A 358 -15.80 -16.13 4.87
N PRO A 359 -14.77 -16.71 4.22
CA PRO A 359 -14.49 -18.15 4.21
C PRO A 359 -14.32 -18.73 5.62
N ASP A 360 -14.70 -20.00 5.82
CA ASP A 360 -14.66 -20.69 7.13
C ASP A 360 -13.29 -20.57 7.82
N GLU A 361 -12.20 -20.66 7.07
CA GLU A 361 -10.81 -20.62 7.56
C GLU A 361 -10.34 -19.22 7.98
N GLN A 362 -11.11 -18.18 7.63
CA GLN A 362 -10.82 -16.79 7.94
C GLN A 362 -11.73 -16.24 9.05
N ARG A 363 -12.58 -17.07 9.66
CA ARG A 363 -13.56 -16.65 10.68
C ARG A 363 -13.03 -16.81 12.12
N PRO A 364 -13.61 -16.07 13.08
CA PRO A 364 -13.31 -16.25 14.50
C PRO A 364 -13.48 -17.71 15.02
N HIS A 365 -12.45 -18.29 15.63
CA HIS A 365 -12.40 -19.72 16.01
C HIS A 365 -12.83 -20.05 17.47
N GLU A 366 -12.94 -19.09 18.39
CA GLU A 366 -13.22 -19.38 19.81
C GLU A 366 -14.72 -19.36 20.16
N GLY A 367 -15.40 -20.51 20.12
CA GLY A 367 -16.58 -20.82 20.96
C GLY A 367 -17.81 -19.89 20.86
N VAL A 368 -17.80 -18.92 19.96
CA VAL A 368 -18.93 -18.05 19.64
C VAL A 368 -19.88 -18.86 18.75
N ALA A 369 -21.14 -18.99 19.13
CA ALA A 369 -22.15 -19.49 18.20
C ALA A 369 -22.15 -18.55 16.98
N GLY A 370 -22.37 -19.01 15.75
CA GLY A 370 -22.34 -18.09 14.60
C GLY A 370 -21.84 -18.62 13.26
N ASN A 371 -22.06 -19.91 12.96
CA ASN A 371 -21.62 -20.51 11.70
C ASN A 371 -22.58 -20.22 10.52
N SER A 372 -23.21 -19.04 10.50
CA SER A 372 -24.09 -18.67 9.40
C SER A 372 -23.89 -17.21 9.00
N PRO A 373 -23.91 -16.90 7.69
CA PRO A 373 -23.89 -15.53 7.19
C PRO A 373 -24.93 -14.62 7.87
N GLY A 374 -26.12 -15.17 8.14
CA GLY A 374 -27.19 -14.39 8.77
C GLY A 374 -26.96 -13.94 10.21
N SER A 375 -25.86 -14.32 10.86
CA SER A 375 -25.54 -13.81 12.19
C SER A 375 -25.34 -12.29 12.20
N ILE A 376 -24.77 -11.69 11.15
CA ILE A 376 -24.59 -10.22 11.09
C ILE A 376 -25.93 -9.51 10.98
N ILE A 377 -26.83 -10.03 10.13
CA ILE A 377 -28.12 -9.40 9.83
C ILE A 377 -29.13 -9.61 10.97
N LEU A 378 -29.22 -10.82 11.56
CA LEU A 378 -30.23 -11.15 12.59
C LEU A 378 -29.88 -10.68 14.01
N ALA A 379 -28.60 -10.69 14.37
CA ALA A 379 -28.23 -10.59 15.76
C ALA A 379 -27.85 -9.15 16.10
N TRP A 380 -28.84 -8.27 16.27
CA TRP A 380 -28.60 -6.92 16.81
C TRP A 380 -27.59 -6.07 16.03
N GLY A 381 -27.37 -6.39 14.74
CA GLY A 381 -26.58 -5.57 13.84
C GLY A 381 -27.34 -4.32 13.43
N ALA A 382 -26.61 -3.42 12.79
CA ALA A 382 -27.12 -2.16 12.27
C ALA A 382 -26.64 -1.97 10.83
N ALA A 383 -27.33 -1.08 10.14
CA ALA A 383 -27.01 -0.70 8.78
C ALA A 383 -27.16 0.82 8.63
N THR A 384 -26.55 1.34 7.58
CA THR A 384 -26.64 2.75 7.19
C THR A 384 -26.36 2.87 5.68
N TRP A 385 -26.71 4.01 5.10
CA TRP A 385 -26.44 4.34 3.70
C TRP A 385 -25.25 5.30 3.55
N ASP A 386 -24.23 4.88 2.79
CA ASP A 386 -23.15 5.76 2.31
C ASP A 386 -23.65 6.56 1.10
N SER A 387 -24.00 7.83 1.36
CA SER A 387 -24.48 8.77 0.36
C SER A 387 -23.40 9.27 -0.62
N ASN A 388 -22.12 9.04 -0.33
CA ASN A 388 -21.01 9.44 -1.21
C ASN A 388 -20.67 8.34 -2.24
N ARG A 389 -21.02 7.08 -1.96
CA ARG A 389 -20.69 5.91 -2.81
C ARG A 389 -21.89 5.12 -3.31
N ASP A 390 -23.10 5.49 -2.89
CA ASP A 390 -24.33 4.75 -3.14
C ASP A 390 -24.26 3.29 -2.64
N GLU A 391 -23.81 3.13 -1.39
CA GLU A 391 -23.63 1.81 -0.78
C GLU A 391 -24.47 1.65 0.50
N TYR A 392 -25.16 0.52 0.61
CA TYR A 392 -25.80 0.10 1.85
C TYR A 392 -24.81 -0.71 2.70
N ILE A 393 -24.41 -0.17 3.84
CA ILE A 393 -23.39 -0.75 4.72
C ILE A 393 -24.07 -1.55 5.81
N VAL A 394 -23.59 -2.77 6.05
CA VAL A 394 -24.02 -3.59 7.19
C VAL A 394 -22.83 -3.94 8.08
N TRP A 395 -23.04 -3.76 9.38
CA TRP A 395 -22.09 -4.12 10.42
C TRP A 395 -22.83 -4.72 11.62
N GLY A 396 -22.29 -5.77 12.25
CA GLY A 396 -22.81 -6.25 13.53
C GLY A 396 -22.92 -7.76 13.69
N GLY A 397 -23.90 -8.22 14.49
CA GLY A 397 -24.09 -9.63 14.87
C GLY A 397 -23.96 -9.99 16.37
N GLY A 398 -24.12 -9.02 17.28
CA GLY A 398 -23.93 -9.15 18.73
C GLY A 398 -24.70 -10.29 19.46
N HIS A 399 -24.35 -10.48 20.75
CA HIS A 399 -24.84 -11.54 21.66
C HIS A 399 -24.34 -12.97 21.34
N ALA A 400 -23.08 -13.30 21.65
CA ALA A 400 -22.48 -14.64 21.53
C ALA A 400 -22.69 -15.39 20.18
N ASN A 401 -23.24 -14.69 19.17
CA ASN A 401 -23.72 -15.19 17.87
C ASN A 401 -22.82 -14.68 16.71
N TYR A 402 -22.09 -13.61 16.96
CA TYR A 402 -20.98 -13.09 16.17
C TYR A 402 -20.19 -12.11 17.02
N GLY A 403 -18.86 -12.25 17.03
CA GLY A 403 -17.98 -11.33 17.76
C GLY A 403 -17.08 -10.49 16.86
N GLY A 404 -17.15 -10.70 15.54
CA GLY A 404 -16.28 -10.05 14.57
C GLY A 404 -16.56 -8.57 14.38
N ASN A 405 -15.78 -7.94 13.51
CA ASN A 405 -15.77 -6.51 13.20
C ASN A 405 -15.88 -6.26 11.70
N GLU A 406 -16.32 -7.27 10.94
CA GLU A 406 -16.45 -7.20 9.48
C GLU A 406 -17.51 -6.20 9.06
N VAL A 407 -17.22 -5.57 7.93
CA VAL A 407 -18.12 -4.68 7.22
C VAL A 407 -18.43 -5.31 5.87
N TYR A 408 -19.71 -5.30 5.52
CA TYR A 408 -20.19 -5.72 4.20
C TYR A 408 -20.97 -4.58 3.58
N THR A 409 -20.89 -4.46 2.27
CA THR A 409 -21.58 -3.41 1.52
C THR A 409 -22.42 -4.04 0.43
N TRP A 410 -23.54 -3.39 0.10
CA TRP A 410 -24.28 -3.63 -1.12
C TRP A 410 -24.21 -2.36 -1.97
N SER A 411 -23.70 -2.45 -3.19
CA SER A 411 -23.52 -1.29 -4.07
C SER A 411 -24.74 -1.11 -4.98
N ALA A 412 -25.31 0.09 -5.04
CA ALA A 412 -26.35 0.40 -6.01
C ALA A 412 -25.83 0.46 -7.45
N LEU A 413 -24.53 0.75 -7.63
CA LEU A 413 -23.91 0.78 -8.95
C LEU A 413 -23.85 -0.62 -9.59
N THR A 414 -23.45 -1.64 -8.81
CA THR A 414 -23.29 -3.02 -9.30
C THR A 414 -24.49 -3.91 -8.98
N LEU A 415 -25.34 -3.49 -8.04
CA LEU A 415 -26.40 -4.28 -7.41
C LEU A 415 -25.90 -5.56 -6.72
N LEU A 416 -24.63 -5.59 -6.33
CA LEU A 416 -24.00 -6.74 -5.69
C LEU A 416 -23.68 -6.45 -4.21
N TRP A 417 -23.87 -7.48 -3.39
CA TRP A 417 -23.21 -7.61 -2.10
C TRP A 417 -21.73 -7.84 -2.29
N GLU A 418 -20.93 -7.21 -1.45
CA GLU A 418 -19.48 -7.29 -1.40
C GLU A 418 -18.99 -7.34 0.05
N ARG A 419 -17.82 -7.92 0.25
CA ARG A 419 -17.15 -7.89 1.55
C ARG A 419 -16.18 -6.72 1.56
N ALA A 420 -16.30 -5.83 2.53
CA ALA A 420 -15.43 -4.65 2.63
C ALA A 420 -14.20 -4.89 3.51
N SER A 421 -14.26 -5.85 4.45
CA SER A 421 -13.11 -6.20 5.30
C SER A 421 -13.14 -7.64 5.81
N LEU A 422 -11.97 -8.16 6.20
CA LEU A 422 -11.80 -9.40 6.95
C LEU A 422 -11.90 -9.17 8.47
N PRO A 423 -12.33 -10.18 9.25
CA PRO A 423 -12.37 -10.08 10.70
C PRO A 423 -10.97 -10.01 11.31
N SER A 424 -10.89 -9.24 12.38
CA SER A 424 -9.86 -9.40 13.38
C SER A 424 -10.15 -10.62 14.28
N ALA A 425 -9.08 -11.22 14.79
CA ALA A 425 -9.16 -12.23 15.82
C ALA A 425 -9.82 -11.71 17.06
N ILE A 426 -10.66 -12.54 17.69
CA ILE A 426 -11.18 -12.26 19.02
C ILE A 426 -10.64 -13.23 20.04
N VAL A 427 -10.38 -12.74 21.24
CA VAL A 427 -9.99 -13.53 22.41
C VAL A 427 -10.96 -13.30 23.55
N LYS A 428 -11.25 -14.35 24.29
CA LYS A 428 -12.11 -14.26 25.47
C LYS A 428 -11.34 -13.68 26.67
N ILE A 429 -11.81 -12.57 27.21
CA ILE A 429 -11.17 -11.91 28.36
C ILE A 429 -11.73 -12.44 29.69
N SER A 430 -13.05 -12.37 29.88
CA SER A 430 -13.72 -12.78 31.12
C SER A 430 -15.21 -13.06 30.87
N GLY A 431 -15.81 -14.03 31.58
CA GLY A 431 -17.26 -14.27 31.51
C GLY A 431 -17.80 -14.45 30.07
N ALA A 432 -18.60 -13.49 29.60
CA ALA A 432 -19.09 -13.36 28.23
C ALA A 432 -18.55 -12.08 27.57
N GLN A 433 -17.28 -11.75 27.78
CA GLN A 433 -16.61 -10.59 27.20
C GLN A 433 -15.43 -11.06 26.35
N TYR A 434 -15.26 -10.42 25.20
CA TYR A 434 -14.28 -10.74 24.18
C TYR A 434 -13.69 -9.43 23.69
N GLU A 435 -12.44 -9.43 23.24
CA GLU A 435 -11.79 -8.29 22.59
C GLU A 435 -11.16 -8.73 21.28
N THR A 436 -10.91 -7.79 20.37
CA THR A 436 -10.01 -8.01 19.24
C THR A 436 -8.58 -8.20 19.75
N VAL A 437 -7.81 -9.10 19.13
CA VAL A 437 -6.37 -9.25 19.38
C VAL A 437 -5.61 -7.96 19.07
N ASP A 438 -6.15 -7.19 18.12
CA ASP A 438 -5.68 -5.88 17.71
C ASP A 438 -5.74 -4.85 18.84
N GLY A 439 -6.47 -5.16 19.91
CA GLY A 439 -6.80 -4.26 21.00
C GLY A 439 -8.01 -3.40 20.66
N TYR A 440 -8.86 -3.18 21.66
CA TYR A 440 -10.09 -2.40 21.52
C TYR A 440 -9.87 -0.94 21.08
N LEU A 441 -8.65 -0.38 21.20
CA LEU A 441 -8.35 0.95 20.67
C LEU A 441 -8.16 0.97 19.15
N ASN A 442 -7.81 -0.17 18.55
CA ASN A 442 -7.48 -0.26 17.13
C ASN A 442 -8.59 -0.93 16.32
N SER A 443 -9.53 -1.62 16.98
CA SER A 443 -10.70 -2.21 16.34
C SER A 443 -11.86 -2.40 17.31
N PRO A 444 -13.09 -2.02 16.93
CA PRO A 444 -14.29 -2.41 17.68
C PRO A 444 -14.56 -3.91 17.50
N ILE A 445 -15.50 -4.42 18.28
CA ILE A 445 -16.18 -5.69 18.02
C ILE A 445 -17.67 -5.45 17.86
N SER A 446 -18.38 -6.34 17.17
CA SER A 446 -19.83 -6.28 17.08
C SER A 446 -20.50 -6.22 18.46
N ALA A 447 -21.44 -5.29 18.64
CA ALA A 447 -22.14 -5.08 19.91
C ALA A 447 -23.66 -5.17 19.79
N HIS A 448 -24.28 -5.33 20.95
CA HIS A 448 -25.72 -5.50 21.13
C HIS A 448 -26.46 -4.15 21.06
N ALA A 449 -26.74 -3.62 19.85
CA ALA A 449 -27.23 -2.25 19.76
C ALA A 449 -28.44 -1.95 18.84
N TYR A 450 -28.87 -2.82 17.90
CA TYR A 450 -30.02 -2.62 16.96
C TYR A 450 -29.91 -1.39 16.04
N ASP A 451 -29.69 -0.21 16.61
CA ASP A 451 -29.62 1.08 15.95
C ASP A 451 -28.49 1.93 16.56
N ASN A 452 -27.34 1.92 15.88
CA ASN A 452 -26.10 2.52 16.38
C ASN A 452 -25.04 2.78 15.30
N LEU A 453 -25.45 2.72 14.04
CA LEU A 453 -24.59 2.85 12.86
C LEU A 453 -25.15 3.96 12.01
N GLU A 454 -24.32 4.95 11.72
CA GLU A 454 -24.65 6.07 10.84
C GLU A 454 -23.51 6.34 9.87
N PHE A 455 -23.82 6.90 8.71
CA PHE A 455 -22.82 7.42 7.78
C PHE A 455 -22.68 8.93 7.95
N LEU A 456 -21.43 9.39 8.11
CA LEU A 456 -21.08 10.78 8.27
C LEU A 456 -20.66 11.35 6.92
N GLN A 457 -21.54 12.11 6.26
CA GLN A 457 -21.33 12.57 4.90
C GLN A 457 -20.10 13.46 4.75
N VAL A 458 -19.85 14.39 5.69
CA VAL A 458 -18.73 15.35 5.59
C VAL A 458 -17.41 14.69 5.95
N ALA A 459 -17.39 13.90 7.02
CA ALA A 459 -16.23 13.11 7.42
C ALA A 459 -15.91 12.01 6.41
N ASP A 460 -16.89 11.60 5.59
CA ASP A 460 -16.81 10.47 4.67
C ASP A 460 -16.45 9.18 5.42
N ARG A 461 -17.12 8.95 6.55
CA ARG A 461 -16.85 7.82 7.46
C ARG A 461 -18.15 7.21 7.95
N MET A 462 -18.18 5.89 8.07
CA MET A 462 -19.22 5.22 8.85
C MET A 462 -18.85 5.30 10.32
N ILE A 463 -19.76 5.77 11.17
CA ILE A 463 -19.59 5.79 12.62
C ILE A 463 -20.38 4.66 13.27
N ASN A 464 -19.75 4.03 14.25
CA ASN A 464 -20.36 3.00 15.06
C ASN A 464 -20.19 3.32 16.56
N PHE A 465 -21.31 3.38 17.27
CA PHE A 465 -21.35 3.60 18.72
C PHE A 465 -21.38 2.28 19.53
N GLY A 466 -21.29 1.12 18.88
CA GLY A 466 -21.20 -0.18 19.52
C GLY A 466 -19.76 -0.70 19.63
N GLY A 467 -19.48 -1.62 20.55
CA GLY A 467 -18.29 -2.49 20.45
C GLY A 467 -17.15 -2.29 21.43
N ALA A 468 -17.39 -1.57 22.52
CA ALA A 468 -16.38 -1.26 23.51
C ALA A 468 -15.97 -2.47 24.37
N ALA A 469 -14.78 -3.04 24.10
CA ALA A 469 -14.08 -4.09 24.87
C ALA A 469 -14.87 -5.40 25.17
N ALA A 470 -16.17 -5.46 24.89
CA ALA A 470 -17.07 -6.58 25.07
C ALA A 470 -18.27 -6.50 24.11
N HIS A 471 -18.61 -7.63 23.48
CA HIS A 471 -19.73 -7.74 22.53
C HIS A 471 -21.13 -7.59 23.18
N THR A 472 -21.18 -7.40 24.49
CA THR A 472 -22.42 -7.24 25.25
C THR A 472 -23.04 -5.86 25.07
N GLY A 473 -22.29 -4.90 24.49
CA GLY A 473 -22.65 -3.48 24.42
C GLY A 473 -22.68 -2.77 25.77
N ALA A 474 -22.47 -3.51 26.88
CA ALA A 474 -22.55 -3.01 28.23
C ALA A 474 -21.26 -2.27 28.61
N GLY A 475 -21.22 -0.99 28.28
CA GLY A 475 -20.20 -0.05 28.72
C GLY A 475 -19.19 0.29 27.65
N PHE A 476 -19.10 1.58 27.34
CA PHE A 476 -17.90 2.18 26.77
C PHE A 476 -16.80 2.18 27.84
N VAL A 477 -16.37 1.03 28.35
CA VAL A 477 -15.41 0.96 29.46
C VAL A 477 -14.46 -0.21 29.26
N GLU A 478 -13.17 0.03 29.42
CA GLU A 478 -12.09 -0.93 29.46
C GLU A 478 -12.26 -1.93 30.62
N THR A 479 -11.45 -2.98 30.61
CA THR A 479 -11.36 -3.99 31.68
C THR A 479 -10.92 -3.44 33.04
N ASP A 480 -10.37 -2.22 33.08
CA ASP A 480 -9.98 -1.52 34.31
C ASP A 480 -11.18 -0.88 35.05
N GLY A 481 -12.35 -0.82 34.40
CA GLY A 481 -13.57 -0.22 34.93
C GLY A 481 -13.59 1.32 34.93
N THR A 482 -12.60 1.97 34.32
CA THR A 482 -12.42 3.43 34.36
C THR A 482 -12.18 4.08 33.00
N THR A 483 -11.36 3.48 32.16
CA THR A 483 -11.05 4.06 30.85
C THR A 483 -12.17 3.69 29.91
N ARG A 484 -12.57 4.60 29.04
CA ARG A 484 -13.72 4.41 28.18
C ARG A 484 -13.28 4.14 26.72
N THR A 485 -14.15 3.81 25.78
CA THR A 485 -13.75 3.65 24.35
C THR A 485 -14.86 4.09 23.42
N GLY A 486 -14.59 4.29 22.13
CA GLY A 486 -15.59 4.68 21.14
C GLY A 486 -16.02 6.16 21.23
N PRO A 487 -16.68 6.71 20.20
CA PRO A 487 -17.14 6.06 18.97
C PRO A 487 -16.00 5.62 18.03
N TYR A 488 -16.31 4.71 17.11
CA TYR A 488 -15.37 4.20 16.11
C TYR A 488 -15.78 4.68 14.73
N LEU A 489 -14.82 5.24 13.99
CA LEU A 489 -14.99 5.54 12.57
C LEU A 489 -14.37 4.41 11.75
N TRP A 490 -15.11 3.97 10.74
CA TRP A 490 -14.60 3.14 9.66
C TRP A 490 -14.38 3.99 8.42
N ASP A 491 -13.25 3.79 7.77
CA ASP A 491 -12.83 4.48 6.54
C ASP A 491 -13.14 3.65 5.30
N PRO A 492 -14.19 4.00 4.52
CA PRO A 492 -14.55 3.27 3.31
C PRO A 492 -13.46 3.31 2.23
N SER A 493 -12.64 4.37 2.18
CA SER A 493 -11.55 4.47 1.20
C SER A 493 -10.45 3.42 1.42
N LYS A 494 -10.41 2.82 2.61
CA LYS A 494 -9.48 1.75 2.98
C LYS A 494 -10.11 0.36 2.90
N ALA A 495 -11.36 0.26 2.46
CA ALA A 495 -12.06 -1.01 2.28
C ALA A 495 -11.25 -1.93 1.34
N ASP A 496 -10.99 -3.15 1.82
CA ASP A 496 -10.32 -4.19 1.04
C ASP A 496 -10.80 -5.56 1.54
N PRO A 497 -11.41 -6.40 0.68
CA PRO A 497 -11.92 -7.71 1.04
C PRO A 497 -10.86 -8.69 1.57
N ASN A 498 -9.56 -8.34 1.46
CA ASN A 498 -8.41 -9.11 1.90
C ASN A 498 -7.62 -8.44 3.05
N LYS A 499 -8.03 -7.29 3.58
CA LYS A 499 -7.41 -6.66 4.76
C LYS A 499 -8.30 -6.78 5.99
N VAL A 500 -7.67 -6.80 7.16
CA VAL A 500 -8.39 -6.85 8.45
C VAL A 500 -8.67 -5.44 8.99
N GLY A 501 -9.78 -5.32 9.72
CA GLY A 501 -10.16 -4.08 10.40
C GLY A 501 -9.25 -3.77 11.60
N GLY A 502 -8.15 -3.05 11.39
CA GLY A 502 -7.26 -2.60 12.47
C GLY A 502 -5.77 -2.59 12.08
N LEU A 503 -4.91 -2.17 13.01
CA LEU A 503 -3.45 -2.04 12.81
C LEU A 503 -2.69 -3.36 12.98
N THR A 504 -3.25 -4.33 13.72
CA THR A 504 -2.51 -5.53 14.14
C THR A 504 -3.42 -6.75 14.24
N GLY A 505 -3.99 -7.21 13.12
CA GLY A 505 -4.86 -8.39 13.11
C GLY A 505 -4.29 -9.58 12.35
N SER A 506 -4.29 -10.74 13.02
CA SER A 506 -4.56 -12.01 12.37
C SER A 506 -5.52 -12.83 13.23
N GLN A 507 -6.71 -13.16 12.68
CA GLN A 507 -7.28 -14.52 12.69
C GLN A 507 -7.55 -15.06 11.28
N ALA A 508 -7.08 -14.42 10.21
CA ALA A 508 -6.69 -15.24 9.07
C ALA A 508 -5.62 -16.17 9.62
N ASN A 509 -5.89 -17.49 9.68
CA ASN A 509 -4.97 -18.46 10.27
C ASN A 509 -3.54 -18.14 9.78
N PRO A 510 -2.62 -17.65 10.63
CA PRO A 510 -1.37 -17.08 10.15
C PRO A 510 -0.45 -18.14 9.53
N ALA A 511 -0.75 -19.43 9.74
CA ALA A 511 -0.12 -20.53 9.03
C ALA A 511 -0.68 -20.78 7.62
N GLN A 512 -1.89 -20.31 7.31
CA GLN A 512 -2.56 -20.41 6.01
C GLN A 512 -2.60 -19.10 5.22
N PHE A 513 -2.62 -17.95 5.91
CA PHE A 513 -2.77 -16.63 5.32
C PHE A 513 -1.76 -15.62 5.91
N PRO A 514 -0.44 -15.89 5.80
CA PRO A 514 0.60 -15.02 6.37
C PRO A 514 0.67 -13.64 5.69
N ASP A 515 0.10 -13.49 4.50
CA ASP A 515 0.16 -12.27 3.70
C ASP A 515 -1.02 -11.31 3.96
N VAL A 516 -1.97 -11.69 4.83
CA VAL A 516 -3.08 -10.82 5.25
C VAL A 516 -2.57 -9.84 6.31
N VAL A 517 -2.63 -8.55 5.99
CA VAL A 517 -2.15 -7.46 6.86
C VAL A 517 -3.31 -6.53 7.27
N GLY A 518 -3.09 -5.79 8.36
CA GLY A 518 -3.99 -4.73 8.82
C GLY A 518 -4.19 -3.63 7.80
N GLY A 519 -5.42 -3.15 7.66
CA GLY A 519 -5.77 -2.06 6.75
C GLY A 519 -5.89 -0.69 7.41
N GLU A 520 -5.74 -0.59 8.74
CA GLU A 520 -5.97 0.66 9.49
C GLU A 520 -7.35 1.29 9.19
N MET A 521 -8.35 0.44 8.92
CA MET A 521 -9.68 0.84 8.50
C MET A 521 -10.52 1.44 9.64
N TRP A 522 -10.19 1.12 10.89
CA TRP A 522 -10.92 1.61 12.06
C TRP A 522 -10.08 2.61 12.84
N GLU A 523 -10.73 3.69 13.24
CA GLU A 523 -10.18 4.71 14.12
C GLU A 523 -11.07 4.82 15.36
N ASN A 524 -10.48 4.64 16.54
CA ASN A 524 -11.15 4.99 17.80
C ASN A 524 -11.01 6.49 18.02
N ARG A 525 -12.14 7.20 18.13
CA ARG A 525 -12.16 8.66 18.35
C ARG A 525 -11.79 9.08 19.77
N GLY A 526 -11.34 8.13 20.59
CA GLY A 526 -10.82 8.37 21.93
C GLY A 526 -11.91 8.69 22.94
N THR A 527 -11.49 8.81 24.21
CA THR A 527 -12.39 9.11 25.31
C THR A 527 -12.40 10.57 25.69
N TRP A 528 -13.62 11.09 25.77
CA TRP A 528 -14.08 12.05 26.76
C TRP A 528 -13.06 13.05 27.29
N SER A 529 -12.91 14.16 26.58
CA SER A 529 -12.42 15.38 27.21
C SER A 529 -13.48 16.49 27.13
N SER A 530 -14.13 16.72 28.28
CA SER A 530 -14.64 18.01 28.81
C SER A 530 -16.13 18.19 29.14
N ALA A 531 -17.08 17.44 28.58
CA ALA A 531 -18.51 17.60 28.92
C ALA A 531 -19.03 16.44 29.77
N SER A 532 -19.87 16.71 30.77
CA SER A 532 -20.62 15.72 31.56
C SER A 532 -22.04 16.25 31.71
N PRO A 533 -23.09 15.42 31.57
CA PRO A 533 -23.07 13.96 31.46
C PRO A 533 -22.87 13.47 30.02
N LEU A 534 -22.56 12.19 29.89
CA LEU A 534 -22.20 11.53 28.65
C LEU A 534 -22.84 10.14 28.60
N PRO A 535 -23.12 9.56 27.41
CA PRO A 535 -23.76 8.26 27.31
C PRO A 535 -22.91 7.13 27.91
N GLY A 536 -23.48 6.33 28.81
CA GLY A 536 -22.77 5.24 29.50
C GLY A 536 -22.80 3.87 28.80
N SER A 537 -23.68 3.68 27.80
CA SER A 537 -23.95 2.41 27.11
C SER A 537 -24.72 2.71 25.82
N MET A 538 -24.70 1.81 24.84
CA MET A 538 -25.56 1.89 23.64
C MET A 538 -26.47 0.68 23.48
N VAL A 539 -26.59 -0.17 24.50
CA VAL A 539 -27.52 -1.30 24.46
C VAL A 539 -28.95 -0.79 24.34
N ALA A 540 -29.66 -1.25 23.32
CA ALA A 540 -31.02 -0.80 22.98
C ALA A 540 -31.13 0.72 22.86
N GLY A 541 -30.03 1.37 22.45
CA GLY A 541 -30.03 2.78 22.07
C GLY A 541 -30.70 3.00 20.72
N THR A 542 -30.81 4.26 20.34
CA THR A 542 -31.17 4.69 18.99
C THR A 542 -30.19 5.76 18.54
N THR A 543 -29.96 5.83 17.24
CA THR A 543 -29.17 6.88 16.62
C THR A 543 -29.97 7.55 15.52
N ASP A 544 -29.52 8.73 15.09
CA ASP A 544 -29.88 9.29 13.80
C ASP A 544 -28.82 10.34 13.39
N TYR A 545 -28.66 10.56 12.10
CA TYR A 545 -27.70 11.49 11.52
C TYR A 545 -28.38 12.76 10.98
N ALA A 546 -27.72 13.90 11.16
CA ALA A 546 -28.09 15.12 10.48
C ALA A 546 -26.87 15.99 10.14
N LEU A 547 -26.93 16.65 8.99
CA LEU A 547 -25.98 17.68 8.60
C LEU A 547 -26.43 19.04 9.16
N ILE A 548 -25.79 19.50 10.24
CA ILE A 548 -26.17 20.76 10.91
C ILE A 548 -25.06 21.78 10.72
N ASN A 549 -25.36 22.88 10.02
CA ASN A 549 -24.40 23.95 9.71
C ASN A 549 -23.11 23.45 9.02
N GLY A 550 -23.23 22.42 8.18
CA GLY A 550 -22.09 21.82 7.46
C GLY A 550 -21.21 20.92 8.33
N GLN A 551 -21.68 20.51 9.51
CA GLN A 551 -21.01 19.55 10.39
C GLN A 551 -21.83 18.29 10.54
N ASP A 552 -21.14 17.15 10.62
CA ASP A 552 -21.79 15.88 10.95
C ASP A 552 -22.22 15.89 12.41
N VAL A 553 -23.53 15.69 12.64
CA VAL A 553 -24.12 15.56 13.96
C VAL A 553 -24.87 14.24 14.04
N VAL A 554 -24.58 13.46 15.07
CA VAL A 554 -25.31 12.22 15.36
C VAL A 554 -26.10 12.42 16.65
N PHE A 555 -27.40 12.25 16.56
CA PHE A 555 -28.28 12.13 17.71
C PHE A 555 -28.11 10.74 18.30
N VAL A 556 -27.91 10.69 19.61
CA VAL A 556 -27.60 9.45 20.33
C VAL A 556 -28.51 9.37 21.54
N ASN A 557 -29.45 8.41 21.55
CA ASN A 557 -30.28 8.15 22.71
C ASN A 557 -30.03 6.73 23.26
N PRO A 558 -29.14 6.57 24.25
CA PRO A 558 -29.00 5.32 24.97
C PRO A 558 -30.27 4.91 25.72
N SER A 559 -30.46 3.61 25.86
CA SER A 559 -31.51 3.10 26.75
C SER A 559 -31.36 3.62 28.17
N ASN A 560 -32.46 4.17 28.72
CA ASN A 560 -32.55 4.70 30.08
C ASN A 560 -31.58 5.85 30.42
N GLN A 561 -31.11 6.59 29.41
CA GLN A 561 -30.32 7.81 29.60
C GLN A 561 -30.82 8.93 28.68
N GLY A 562 -30.30 10.14 28.85
CA GLY A 562 -30.69 11.31 28.06
C GLY A 562 -30.45 11.16 26.56
N LEU A 563 -30.99 12.11 25.79
CA LEU A 563 -30.67 12.32 24.38
C LEU A 563 -29.43 13.22 24.30
N TYR A 564 -28.48 12.83 23.46
CA TYR A 564 -27.23 13.55 23.24
C TYR A 564 -27.05 13.88 21.75
N ALA A 565 -26.29 14.93 21.46
CA ALA A 565 -25.69 15.16 20.16
C ALA A 565 -24.17 14.89 20.24
N TYR A 566 -23.66 14.14 19.28
CA TYR A 566 -22.24 13.98 19.01
C TYR A 566 -21.90 14.68 17.70
N THR A 567 -21.02 15.67 17.75
CA THR A 567 -20.62 16.46 16.58
C THR A 567 -19.18 16.14 16.22
N VAL A 568 -18.90 15.95 14.93
CA VAL A 568 -17.57 15.75 14.36
C VAL A 568 -17.22 16.96 13.48
N PRO A 569 -16.50 17.97 14.01
CA PRO A 569 -16.11 19.14 13.22
C PRO A 569 -15.01 18.87 12.19
N ASP A 570 -14.08 17.97 12.54
CA ASP A 570 -12.94 17.60 11.69
C ASP A 570 -12.59 16.12 11.92
N VAL A 571 -12.74 15.32 10.87
CA VAL A 571 -12.43 13.89 10.89
C VAL A 571 -10.95 13.63 11.22
N ASN A 572 -10.04 14.56 10.96
CA ASN A 572 -8.61 14.39 11.21
C ASN A 572 -8.18 14.83 12.62
N ASP A 573 -9.07 15.46 13.40
CA ASP A 573 -8.77 15.98 14.73
C ASP A 573 -9.84 15.56 15.76
N PRO A 574 -9.72 14.36 16.38
CA PRO A 574 -10.66 13.88 17.39
C PRO A 574 -10.74 14.76 18.64
N SER A 575 -9.79 15.68 18.85
CA SER A 575 -9.86 16.60 19.99
C SER A 575 -10.94 17.67 19.85
N GLN A 576 -11.51 17.84 18.64
CA GLN A 576 -12.59 18.79 18.36
C GLN A 576 -13.98 18.17 18.51
N ASP A 577 -14.10 16.85 18.62
CA ASP A 577 -15.39 16.19 18.76
C ASP A 577 -16.11 16.64 20.04
N THR A 578 -17.40 16.96 19.95
CA THR A 578 -18.18 17.47 21.08
C THR A 578 -19.38 16.60 21.40
N TRP A 579 -19.71 16.53 22.70
CA TRP A 579 -20.93 15.93 23.21
C TRP A 579 -21.79 16.98 23.90
N GLU A 580 -23.07 17.04 23.51
CA GLU A 580 -24.07 17.90 24.14
C GLU A 580 -25.23 17.05 24.68
N LEU A 581 -25.65 17.32 25.93
CA LEU A 581 -26.90 16.75 26.45
C LEU A 581 -28.07 17.60 25.93
N LEU A 582 -28.89 17.02 25.07
CA LEU A 582 -30.06 17.67 24.50
C LEU A 582 -31.31 17.51 25.36
N GLY A 583 -31.42 16.41 26.11
CA GLY A 583 -32.55 16.19 27.01
C GLY A 583 -32.37 15.00 27.94
N ASN A 584 -33.06 15.01 29.08
CA ASN A 584 -33.08 13.89 30.01
C ASN A 584 -34.19 12.90 29.67
N ASN A 585 -33.99 11.66 30.14
CA ASN A 585 -34.96 10.60 29.98
C ASN A 585 -35.69 10.31 31.29
N TRP A 586 -37.01 10.48 31.26
CA TRP A 586 -37.87 10.38 32.44
C TRP A 586 -38.83 9.21 32.37
N ASP A 587 -39.20 8.79 31.17
CA ASP A 587 -39.95 7.57 30.95
C ASP A 587 -39.01 6.38 30.68
N THR A 588 -39.44 5.19 31.08
CA THR A 588 -38.69 3.95 30.86
C THR A 588 -39.16 3.29 29.58
N TYR A 589 -38.26 3.09 28.64
CA TYR A 589 -38.57 2.43 27.39
C TYR A 589 -38.39 0.92 27.47
N SER A 590 -39.13 0.19 26.65
CA SER A 590 -38.97 -1.26 26.47
C SER A 590 -38.65 -1.61 25.02
N GLY A 591 -37.82 -2.62 24.82
CA GLY A 591 -37.43 -3.08 23.49
C GLY A 591 -36.31 -2.26 22.84
N HIS A 592 -36.14 -2.46 21.54
CA HIS A 592 -35.03 -1.99 20.72
C HIS A 592 -35.62 -1.25 19.51
N GLY A 593 -36.21 -0.08 19.79
CA GLY A 593 -36.79 0.76 18.75
C GLY A 593 -35.72 1.45 17.90
N ALA A 594 -36.17 2.40 17.10
CA ALA A 594 -35.37 3.28 16.26
C ALA A 594 -35.64 4.74 16.62
N GLY A 595 -34.71 5.62 16.27
CA GLY A 595 -34.84 7.06 16.43
C GLY A 595 -34.75 7.76 15.09
N ALA A 596 -35.32 8.96 15.02
CA ALA A 596 -35.21 9.82 13.85
C ALA A 596 -35.39 11.28 14.27
N TYR A 597 -34.66 12.17 13.63
CA TYR A 597 -34.67 13.62 13.80
C TYR A 597 -35.49 14.25 12.68
N ASP A 598 -36.38 15.13 13.09
CA ASP A 598 -37.17 15.99 12.21
C ASP A 598 -36.60 17.41 12.30
N PRO A 599 -35.92 17.89 11.25
CA PRO A 599 -35.35 19.22 11.20
C PRO A 599 -36.40 20.34 11.05
N ASP A 600 -37.60 20.05 10.55
CA ASP A 600 -38.64 21.05 10.28
C ASP A 600 -39.35 21.48 11.57
N HIS A 601 -39.61 20.51 12.46
CA HIS A 601 -40.17 20.76 13.80
C HIS A 601 -39.11 20.78 14.89
N ASN A 602 -37.84 20.52 14.54
CA ASN A 602 -36.70 20.45 15.46
C ASN A 602 -36.96 19.49 16.64
N ILE A 603 -37.39 18.26 16.33
CA ILE A 603 -37.70 17.23 17.32
C ILE A 603 -36.94 15.93 17.03
N TYR A 604 -36.58 15.19 18.09
CA TYR A 604 -36.11 13.81 17.96
C TYR A 604 -37.18 12.85 18.43
N VAL A 605 -37.60 11.92 17.59
CA VAL A 605 -38.63 10.92 17.89
C VAL A 605 -37.97 9.57 18.10
N ARG A 606 -38.55 8.77 19.00
CA ARG A 606 -38.12 7.41 19.29
C ARG A 606 -39.31 6.46 19.34
N THR A 607 -39.15 5.29 18.73
CA THR A 607 -40.07 4.16 18.89
C THR A 607 -39.66 3.25 20.07
N SER A 608 -40.64 2.52 20.60
CA SER A 608 -40.42 1.46 21.58
C SER A 608 -41.53 0.41 21.45
N ARG A 609 -41.46 -0.69 22.19
CA ARG A 609 -42.52 -1.72 22.19
C ARG A 609 -43.78 -1.32 22.95
N THR A 610 -43.79 -0.15 23.59
CA THR A 610 -44.88 0.24 24.52
C THR A 610 -45.40 1.66 24.29
N GLU A 611 -44.57 2.56 23.78
CA GLU A 611 -44.93 3.97 23.56
C GLU A 611 -44.04 4.63 22.50
N PHE A 612 -44.52 5.74 21.95
CA PHE A 612 -43.69 6.69 21.23
C PHE A 612 -43.28 7.80 22.17
N SER A 613 -42.08 8.34 21.98
CA SER A 613 -41.57 9.50 22.72
C SER A 613 -40.89 10.46 21.78
N TYR A 614 -40.94 11.75 22.11
CA TYR A 614 -40.15 12.76 21.41
C TYR A 614 -39.45 13.71 22.38
N TRP A 615 -38.39 14.36 21.91
CA TRP A 615 -37.74 15.51 22.55
C TRP A 615 -37.92 16.73 21.66
N ASP A 616 -38.36 17.84 22.25
CA ASP A 616 -38.36 19.16 21.63
C ASP A 616 -36.98 19.78 21.78
N LEU A 617 -36.30 20.05 20.67
CA LEU A 617 -34.91 20.51 20.66
C LEU A 617 -34.78 22.04 20.53
N ASP A 618 -35.87 22.80 20.61
CA ASP A 618 -35.80 24.27 20.68
C ASP A 618 -35.23 24.76 22.02
N ASN A 619 -35.25 23.91 23.05
CA ASN A 619 -34.77 24.22 24.39
C ASN A 619 -33.88 23.08 24.94
N PRO A 620 -32.72 22.78 24.31
CA PRO A 620 -31.91 21.65 24.69
C PRO A 620 -31.31 21.82 26.09
N GLY A 621 -31.03 20.70 26.75
CA GLY A 621 -30.33 20.65 28.04
C GLY A 621 -31.01 19.76 29.07
N ALA A 622 -30.45 19.74 30.28
CA ALA A 622 -30.89 18.86 31.36
C ALA A 622 -32.36 19.07 31.84
N LEU A 623 -32.98 20.19 31.48
CA LEU A 623 -34.39 20.46 31.81
C LEU A 623 -35.35 20.01 30.72
N ASN A 624 -34.86 19.78 29.50
CA ASN A 624 -35.62 19.16 28.43
C ASN A 624 -35.92 17.71 28.78
N ARG A 625 -37.14 17.27 28.52
CA ARG A 625 -37.67 15.97 28.93
C ARG A 625 -38.34 15.35 27.72
N ASN A 626 -38.17 14.04 27.59
CA ASN A 626 -38.97 13.28 26.65
C ASN A 626 -40.46 13.45 26.98
N ALA A 627 -41.30 13.46 25.96
CA ALA A 627 -42.75 13.45 26.08
C ALA A 627 -43.32 12.22 25.37
N SER A 628 -44.02 11.40 26.14
CA SER A 628 -44.72 10.23 25.61
C SER A 628 -46.03 10.62 24.93
N PHE A 629 -46.33 10.01 23.78
CA PHE A 629 -47.54 10.27 23.02
C PHE A 629 -48.13 9.00 22.39
N VAL A 630 -49.40 9.09 21.99
CA VAL A 630 -50.11 8.02 21.29
C VAL A 630 -50.71 8.61 20.02
N PRO A 631 -50.25 8.21 18.83
CA PRO A 631 -50.80 8.75 17.60
C PRO A 631 -52.21 8.25 17.36
N THR A 632 -53.01 9.06 16.67
CA THR A 632 -54.35 8.67 16.24
C THR A 632 -54.24 7.73 15.03
N ASP A 633 -54.49 6.43 15.25
CA ASP A 633 -54.66 5.44 14.18
C ASP A 633 -56.16 5.23 13.90
N ALA A 634 -56.62 5.73 12.76
CA ALA A 634 -58.02 5.59 12.34
C ALA A 634 -58.40 4.14 11.93
N SER A 635 -57.42 3.32 11.54
CA SER A 635 -57.64 1.93 11.15
C SER A 635 -57.74 1.00 12.35
N GLY A 636 -57.03 1.33 13.43
CA GLY A 636 -56.86 0.46 14.61
C GLY A 636 -56.07 -0.81 14.31
N GLU A 637 -55.35 -0.88 13.19
CA GLU A 637 -54.55 -2.03 12.78
C GLU A 637 -53.11 -1.96 13.31
N PHE A 638 -52.62 -0.78 13.71
CA PHE A 638 -51.25 -0.65 14.17
C PHE A 638 -51.06 -1.31 15.52
N VAL A 639 -49.99 -2.10 15.64
CA VAL A 639 -49.65 -2.80 16.88
C VAL A 639 -48.26 -2.38 17.34
N LEU A 640 -48.23 -1.49 18.32
CA LEU A 640 -47.02 -1.12 19.04
C LEU A 640 -46.67 -2.19 20.08
N SER A 641 -46.27 -3.38 19.61
CA SER A 641 -45.75 -4.47 20.45
C SER A 641 -44.48 -5.11 19.91
N SER A 642 -44.10 -4.75 18.68
CA SER A 642 -42.85 -5.11 18.02
C SER A 642 -41.88 -3.93 18.01
N ASP A 643 -40.62 -4.21 17.72
CA ASP A 643 -39.67 -3.17 17.37
C ASP A 643 -39.98 -2.69 15.93
N TRP A 644 -39.95 -1.38 15.71
CA TRP A 644 -40.19 -0.73 14.42
C TRP A 644 -38.99 0.16 14.12
N GLY A 645 -38.39 -0.03 12.95
CA GLY A 645 -37.49 0.97 12.36
C GLY A 645 -38.28 2.20 11.98
N MET A 646 -37.55 3.31 11.91
CA MET A 646 -38.09 4.63 11.66
C MET A 646 -37.04 5.44 10.94
N GLU A 647 -37.49 6.26 10.02
CA GLU A 647 -36.68 7.22 9.29
C GLU A 647 -37.52 8.47 9.00
N TYR A 648 -36.91 9.64 8.89
CA TYR A 648 -37.62 10.87 8.52
C TYR A 648 -37.67 11.04 7.00
N ASP A 649 -38.85 11.34 6.46
CA ASP A 649 -39.07 11.71 5.06
C ASP A 649 -39.10 13.25 4.96
N PRO A 650 -38.01 13.91 4.55
CA PRO A 650 -37.96 15.37 4.45
C PRO A 650 -38.79 15.92 3.28
N VAL A 651 -39.17 15.11 2.30
CA VAL A 651 -39.99 15.54 1.16
C VAL A 651 -41.46 15.64 1.56
N ARG A 652 -41.90 14.76 2.47
CA ARG A 652 -43.30 14.64 2.90
C ARG A 652 -43.52 15.04 4.35
N GLU A 653 -42.47 15.50 5.03
CA GLU A 653 -42.48 16.02 6.40
C GLU A 653 -43.14 15.03 7.38
N GLN A 654 -42.71 13.76 7.34
CA GLN A 654 -43.30 12.68 8.13
C GLN A 654 -42.29 11.58 8.47
N PHE A 655 -42.52 10.85 9.55
CA PHE A 655 -41.74 9.67 9.87
C PHE A 655 -42.33 8.44 9.19
N VAL A 656 -41.46 7.57 8.66
CA VAL A 656 -41.87 6.35 7.99
C VAL A 656 -41.42 5.16 8.82
N LEU A 657 -42.39 4.37 9.28
CA LEU A 657 -42.18 3.21 10.14
C LEU A 657 -42.24 1.92 9.33
N TRP A 658 -41.29 1.04 9.60
CA TRP A 658 -41.19 -0.27 8.98
C TRP A 658 -40.75 -1.35 9.97
N ASN A 659 -41.28 -2.54 9.82
CA ASN A 659 -40.96 -3.70 10.64
C ASN A 659 -40.44 -4.87 9.78
N GLY A 660 -39.88 -4.59 8.61
CA GLY A 660 -39.35 -5.63 7.71
C GLY A 660 -40.36 -6.24 6.74
N ASP A 661 -41.68 -6.07 6.96
CA ASP A 661 -42.73 -6.66 6.10
C ASP A 661 -43.29 -5.67 5.07
N SER A 662 -44.31 -6.07 4.32
CA SER A 662 -44.93 -5.21 3.30
C SER A 662 -45.71 -4.02 3.86
N SER A 663 -45.85 -3.90 5.18
CA SER A 663 -46.64 -2.88 5.86
C SER A 663 -45.77 -1.70 6.26
N ILE A 664 -46.08 -0.55 5.66
CA ILE A 664 -45.48 0.73 6.02
C ILE A 664 -46.51 1.59 6.73
N TRP A 665 -46.05 2.36 7.71
CA TRP A 665 -46.88 3.32 8.43
C TRP A 665 -46.24 4.70 8.44
N PHE A 666 -47.03 5.71 8.14
CA PHE A 666 -46.63 7.11 8.18
C PHE A 666 -47.07 7.72 9.51
N LEU A 667 -46.10 8.11 10.33
CA LEU A 667 -46.31 8.82 11.57
C LEU A 667 -46.08 10.31 11.31
N ARG A 668 -47.12 11.13 11.48
CA ARG A 668 -47.07 12.56 11.21
C ARG A 668 -47.05 13.37 12.50
N PRO A 669 -46.10 14.30 12.65
CA PRO A 669 -46.08 15.22 13.78
C PRO A 669 -47.23 16.25 13.69
N PRO A 670 -47.66 16.84 14.81
CA PRO A 670 -48.44 18.07 14.81
C PRO A 670 -47.60 19.27 14.35
N ASP A 671 -48.26 20.32 13.83
CA ASP A 671 -47.60 21.57 13.37
C ASP A 671 -46.65 22.21 14.41
N GLU A 672 -46.87 21.96 15.70
CA GLU A 672 -46.04 22.44 16.81
C GLU A 672 -45.81 21.30 17.80
N PRO A 673 -44.62 21.15 18.41
CA PRO A 673 -44.32 20.07 19.34
C PRO A 673 -45.34 19.92 20.49
N ALA A 674 -46.15 18.87 20.44
CA ALA A 674 -47.19 18.58 21.42
C ALA A 674 -47.44 17.08 21.58
N VAL A 675 -48.01 16.67 22.73
CA VAL A 675 -48.40 15.26 22.97
C VAL A 675 -49.68 14.84 22.23
N ASP A 676 -50.51 15.81 21.84
CA ASP A 676 -51.73 15.61 21.07
C ASP A 676 -51.50 16.03 19.61
N GLY A 677 -52.26 15.46 18.67
CA GLY A 677 -52.24 15.85 17.26
C GLY A 677 -51.42 14.95 16.34
N TRP A 678 -50.62 14.05 16.90
CA TRP A 678 -49.97 12.98 16.15
C TRP A 678 -50.97 12.08 15.44
N SER A 679 -50.68 11.72 14.19
CA SER A 679 -51.51 10.80 13.40
C SER A 679 -50.68 9.67 12.80
N LEU A 680 -51.29 8.50 12.67
CA LEU A 680 -50.66 7.32 12.08
C LEU A 680 -51.53 6.79 10.95
N VAL A 681 -50.94 6.64 9.77
CA VAL A 681 -51.63 6.22 8.56
C VAL A 681 -50.89 5.06 7.91
N LYS A 682 -51.59 3.96 7.65
CA LYS A 682 -51.01 2.83 6.92
C LYS A 682 -50.86 3.19 5.44
N ALA A 683 -49.71 2.87 4.85
CA ALA A 683 -49.51 2.98 3.42
C ALA A 683 -50.46 2.06 2.65
N THR A 684 -50.72 2.42 1.39
CA THR A 684 -51.47 1.56 0.48
C THR A 684 -50.77 0.22 0.33
N ALA A 685 -51.53 -0.88 0.35
CA ALA A 685 -50.94 -2.20 0.14
C ALA A 685 -50.33 -2.29 -1.27
N PRO A 686 -49.09 -2.81 -1.40
CA PRO A 686 -48.42 -2.88 -2.70
C PRO A 686 -49.14 -3.84 -3.65
N SER A 687 -49.10 -3.54 -4.94
CA SER A 687 -49.67 -4.38 -5.99
C SER A 687 -48.64 -5.31 -6.65
N LEU A 688 -47.35 -5.00 -6.48
CA LEU A 688 -46.22 -5.82 -6.91
C LEU A 688 -45.72 -6.72 -5.76
N SER A 689 -44.63 -7.45 -6.02
CA SER A 689 -43.97 -8.23 -4.99
C SER A 689 -43.43 -7.29 -3.91
N ALA A 690 -43.62 -7.66 -2.66
CA ALA A 690 -43.16 -6.92 -1.50
C ALA A 690 -42.37 -7.87 -0.58
N PRO A 691 -41.54 -7.32 0.32
CA PRO A 691 -40.79 -8.15 1.24
C PRO A 691 -41.72 -8.91 2.20
N THR A 692 -41.26 -10.10 2.58
CA THR A 692 -41.93 -10.95 3.55
C THR A 692 -41.00 -11.24 4.71
N VAL A 693 -41.50 -11.08 5.93
CA VAL A 693 -40.72 -11.24 7.14
C VAL A 693 -40.58 -12.71 7.56
N PRO A 694 -39.37 -13.18 7.93
CA PRO A 694 -39.19 -14.42 8.68
C PRO A 694 -39.82 -14.33 10.08
N ALA A 695 -40.43 -15.39 10.60
CA ALA A 695 -41.05 -15.36 11.92
C ALA A 695 -40.02 -15.05 13.04
N ALA A 696 -40.24 -13.94 13.77
CA ALA A 696 -39.41 -13.41 14.86
C ALA A 696 -37.95 -13.09 14.46
N PHE A 697 -37.66 -11.80 14.29
CA PHE A 697 -36.34 -11.26 13.91
C PHE A 697 -35.99 -10.06 14.82
N THR A 698 -34.70 -9.75 14.87
CA THR A 698 -34.07 -8.61 15.55
C THR A 698 -32.93 -8.10 14.64
N GLY A 699 -32.33 -6.96 14.94
CA GLY A 699 -31.16 -6.45 14.21
C GLY A 699 -31.53 -5.61 12.98
N VAL A 700 -30.82 -5.81 11.87
CA VAL A 700 -30.93 -4.98 10.66
C VAL A 700 -32.29 -5.09 9.98
N ILE A 701 -32.94 -6.26 10.09
CA ILE A 701 -34.26 -6.46 9.48
C ILE A 701 -35.26 -5.58 10.20
N GLY A 702 -35.92 -4.71 9.42
CA GLY A 702 -36.82 -3.70 9.97
C GLY A 702 -36.14 -2.39 10.36
N LYS A 703 -34.83 -2.21 10.10
CA LYS A 703 -34.20 -0.90 9.92
C LYS A 703 -34.00 -0.65 8.42
N TRP A 704 -34.16 0.60 7.99
CA TRP A 704 -33.91 1.08 6.64
C TRP A 704 -33.31 2.47 6.72
N ASP A 705 -32.85 2.98 5.58
CA ASP A 705 -32.40 4.37 5.45
C ASP A 705 -33.17 5.05 4.32
N TYR A 706 -33.40 6.36 4.47
CA TYR A 706 -33.94 7.21 3.42
C TYR A 706 -32.78 7.68 2.54
N VAL A 707 -32.90 7.43 1.25
CA VAL A 707 -31.88 7.78 0.27
C VAL A 707 -32.31 9.01 -0.51
N ASP A 708 -31.90 10.17 -0.02
CA ASP A 708 -32.33 11.49 -0.51
C ASP A 708 -32.12 11.67 -2.02
N ALA A 709 -30.98 11.22 -2.54
CA ALA A 709 -30.65 11.33 -3.97
C ALA A 709 -31.68 10.66 -4.89
N TYR A 710 -32.43 9.66 -4.41
CA TYR A 710 -33.40 8.91 -5.21
C TYR A 710 -34.83 8.99 -4.68
N ASP A 711 -35.07 9.67 -3.54
CA ASP A 711 -36.35 9.71 -2.82
C ASP A 711 -36.95 8.30 -2.61
N VAL A 712 -36.17 7.39 -2.03
CA VAL A 712 -36.60 6.02 -1.72
C VAL A 712 -36.11 5.56 -0.36
N PHE A 713 -36.74 4.54 0.20
CA PHE A 713 -36.30 3.88 1.42
C PHE A 713 -35.66 2.54 1.07
N VAL A 714 -34.44 2.27 1.55
CA VAL A 714 -33.69 1.04 1.26
C VAL A 714 -33.43 0.25 2.53
N GLY A 715 -33.67 -1.06 2.50
CA GLY A 715 -33.41 -1.92 3.66
C GLY A 715 -33.28 -3.41 3.34
N VAL A 716 -32.80 -4.18 4.32
CA VAL A 716 -32.59 -5.64 4.24
C VAL A 716 -33.73 -6.39 4.91
N THR A 717 -34.17 -7.50 4.30
CA THR A 717 -35.42 -8.19 4.71
C THR A 717 -35.25 -9.67 5.06
N ASP A 718 -34.10 -10.24 4.72
CA ASP A 718 -33.74 -11.62 5.02
C ASP A 718 -32.26 -11.67 5.44
N HIS A 719 -31.91 -12.71 6.20
CA HIS A 719 -30.58 -12.88 6.76
C HIS A 719 -29.72 -13.91 6.01
N ILE A 720 -30.27 -14.69 5.08
CA ILE A 720 -29.51 -15.72 4.38
C ILE A 720 -29.08 -15.24 2.99
N THR A 721 -30.05 -14.82 2.19
CA THR A 721 -29.83 -14.19 0.89
C THR A 721 -29.51 -12.70 1.00
N GLY A 722 -29.86 -12.03 2.11
CA GLY A 722 -29.63 -10.60 2.28
C GLY A 722 -30.41 -9.77 1.28
N ASP A 723 -31.68 -10.12 1.05
CA ASP A 723 -32.47 -9.43 0.01
C ASP A 723 -32.63 -7.95 0.36
N ILE A 724 -32.07 -7.09 -0.50
CA ILE A 724 -32.16 -5.63 -0.45
C ILE A 724 -33.43 -5.21 -1.19
N TRP A 725 -34.24 -4.39 -0.53
CA TRP A 725 -35.47 -3.85 -1.08
C TRP A 725 -35.46 -2.34 -1.06
N ALA A 726 -35.99 -1.74 -2.12
CA ALA A 726 -36.37 -0.33 -2.13
C ALA A 726 -37.89 -0.20 -2.12
N TYR A 727 -38.39 0.75 -1.33
CA TYR A 727 -39.76 1.24 -1.36
C TYR A 727 -39.78 2.63 -1.97
N LYS A 728 -40.62 2.82 -2.98
CA LYS A 728 -40.85 4.13 -3.60
C LYS A 728 -42.10 4.78 -2.98
N PRO A 729 -41.97 5.90 -2.26
CA PRO A 729 -43.10 6.54 -1.58
C PRO A 729 -44.13 7.14 -2.55
N GLU A 730 -45.38 7.29 -2.07
CA GLU A 730 -46.43 8.03 -2.78
C GLU A 730 -46.11 9.53 -2.81
N GLY A 731 -46.24 10.18 -3.97
CA GLY A 731 -45.80 11.56 -4.17
C GLY A 731 -44.30 11.67 -4.45
N TRP A 732 -43.69 10.64 -5.05
CA TRP A 732 -42.27 10.57 -5.38
C TRP A 732 -41.79 11.79 -6.18
N VAL A 733 -40.64 12.33 -5.79
CA VAL A 733 -39.95 13.41 -6.47
C VAL A 733 -38.70 12.83 -7.11
N ALA A 734 -38.60 12.96 -8.44
CA ALA A 734 -37.42 12.54 -9.16
C ALA A 734 -36.20 13.36 -8.73
N GLY A 735 -35.09 12.67 -8.45
CA GLY A 735 -33.81 13.31 -8.22
C GLY A 735 -33.22 13.92 -9.49
N ASP A 736 -32.18 14.73 -9.32
CA ASP A 736 -31.49 15.45 -10.41
C ASP A 736 -30.89 14.50 -11.47
N TRP A 737 -30.71 13.21 -11.16
CA TRP A 737 -30.23 12.19 -12.10
C TRP A 737 -31.23 11.85 -13.22
N LEU A 738 -32.51 12.21 -13.08
CA LEU A 738 -33.55 11.95 -14.09
C LEU A 738 -33.86 13.15 -15.00
N ILE A 739 -33.41 14.35 -14.62
CA ILE A 739 -33.80 15.64 -15.24
C ILE A 739 -32.64 16.17 -16.05
#